data_AF-A0A2L2XBJ5-F1
#
_entry.id   AF-A0A2L2XBJ5-F1
#
_cell.length_a   1.000
_cell.length_b   1.000
_cell.length_c   1.000
_cell.angle_alpha   90.00
_cell.angle_beta   90.00
_cell.angle_gamma   90.00
#
_symmetry.space_group_name_H-M   'P 1'
#
loop_
_entity.id
_entity.type
_entity.pdbx_description
1 polymer ?
#
loop_
_entity_poly.entity_id
_entity_poly.type
_entity_poly.pdbx_seq_one_letter_code
_entity_poly.pdbx_strand_id
1 'polypeptide(L)'
;MSYASRFIKLLSEKSDRKFFDFVRENYTSIFDVSEKAYSSIKSIFTIEDFGLFDLFLDITKKFVDKKNERHSLTRIIERYLETYIRNEKLLVVFDNFTLCDKQSLDILQPVLKKYCNDANKRFILVTTAELLSSREDILLLVSEKLDVERISIKAFANSKFFIEILSEIYDLDLCDFHDIRTLFEICEGYPQRLKSFLINLYSQEGIDLCRSNKAILLQDKFKEHLLKKLINFDYNSLKAVEKYLVQIIAAWGSPIDIQTLNLFIAHVTEIDPLYLQFSIEVISQTVLELENRNIIERRYDTGRCVIQFRHDSIYLAMSALLKEQSIQVYFLHYNMYYFLMKNPQVVPEREHQSLSAFHAHLGNCDGWEEVNLSYGKRLHKSQQYAQAQKVFDRLGNEIHRMSAQYMLMIAENCYHSGNYQKAKELVDKITVSNLNTGGRYQYDIYCSKIAMILCDYERAVAQIRDALLREHSEEQRVELIRLKLVALCLFPNGYEKSKKEFDSIMKEYDNTEREAIIRLIYKDAVDYYRGSDAFYYLNKGRVLAEQAKDWDDWAKITHNMGFEHFRCGEYQRARELFQDSMMKIQELKPHEVSYCLNDLAVIDMVEKRYDNAVSTLREACFWNQSFYAGLAIKGNLMLCYHFQGQHRLAKSLAQDLSDYLVPLPTVDDKLYKKIYTNVALVYMATDRRSEAKALLKRCIPYLKTESSLSSARVYHLLELLQERVMPQKPVDPRYVDYYYRLPFEPWVVTFGNE
;
A
#
# COMPACT_ATOMS: atom_id res chain seq x y z
N MET A 1 23.82 23.26 28.61
CA MET A 1 23.08 24.52 28.33
C MET A 1 21.63 24.27 28.71
N SER A 2 21.11 25.03 29.67
CA SER A 2 19.77 24.88 30.25
C SER A 2 18.64 25.21 29.27
N TYR A 3 17.41 24.84 29.58
CA TYR A 3 16.25 25.16 28.72
C TYR A 3 16.02 26.66 28.59
N ALA A 4 16.11 27.42 29.68
CA ALA A 4 15.91 28.87 29.67
C ALA A 4 16.99 29.61 28.85
N SER A 5 18.25 29.16 28.91
CA SER A 5 19.33 29.76 28.11
C SER A 5 19.14 29.53 26.61
N ARG A 6 18.74 28.32 26.20
CA ARG A 6 18.38 28.02 24.80
C ARG A 6 17.20 28.87 24.33
N PHE A 7 16.17 29.02 25.16
CA PHE A 7 15.01 29.84 24.84
C PHE A 7 15.38 31.31 24.59
N ILE A 8 16.17 31.92 25.47
CA ILE A 8 16.65 33.30 25.30
C ILE A 8 17.49 33.47 24.03
N LYS A 9 18.34 32.49 23.72
CA LYS A 9 19.14 32.50 22.50
C LYS A 9 18.25 32.50 21.26
N LEU A 10 17.27 31.59 21.18
CA LEU A 10 16.35 31.50 20.05
C LEU A 10 15.46 32.75 19.91
N LEU A 11 15.05 33.37 21.02
CA LEU A 11 14.34 34.66 20.98
C LEU A 11 15.21 35.76 20.36
N SER A 12 16.51 35.78 20.69
CA SER A 12 17.45 36.76 20.15
C SER A 12 17.69 36.61 18.65
N GLU A 13 17.53 35.40 18.09
CA GLU A 13 17.65 35.13 16.65
C GLU A 13 16.41 35.56 15.86
N LYS A 14 15.28 35.79 16.54
CA LYS A 14 13.99 36.16 15.91
C LYS A 14 13.70 37.64 15.89
N SER A 15 14.49 38.44 16.61
CA SER A 15 14.32 39.88 16.74
C SER A 15 15.51 40.61 16.12
N ASP A 16 15.26 41.79 15.56
CA ASP A 16 16.32 42.70 15.09
C ASP A 16 17.25 43.18 16.23
N ARG A 17 16.88 42.94 17.49
CA ARG A 17 17.69 43.27 18.66
C ARG A 17 17.93 42.05 19.53
N LYS A 18 19.21 41.75 19.79
CA LYS A 18 19.60 40.65 20.67
C LYS A 18 19.13 40.90 22.10
N PHE A 19 18.78 39.83 22.80
CA PHE A 19 18.29 39.91 24.18
C PHE A 19 19.27 40.58 25.13
N PHE A 20 20.58 40.27 25.04
CA PHE A 20 21.57 40.89 25.93
C PHE A 20 21.84 42.36 25.63
N ASP A 21 21.65 42.79 24.39
CA ASP A 21 21.72 44.21 24.05
C ASP A 21 20.55 44.94 24.69
N PHE A 22 19.34 44.37 24.63
CA PHE A 22 18.19 44.88 25.37
C PHE A 22 18.44 44.97 26.87
N VAL A 23 19.04 43.93 27.47
CA VAL A 23 19.39 43.95 28.90
C VAL A 23 20.35 45.10 29.21
N ARG A 24 21.47 45.22 28.49
CA ARG A 24 22.46 46.28 28.71
C ARG A 24 21.87 47.68 28.52
N GLU A 25 20.96 47.84 27.57
CA GLU A 25 20.32 49.13 27.29
C GLU A 25 19.32 49.54 28.37
N ASN A 26 18.71 48.59 29.07
CA ASN A 26 17.59 48.84 29.98
C ASN A 26 17.95 48.65 31.47
N TYR A 27 19.04 47.94 31.77
CA TYR A 27 19.44 47.57 33.12
C TYR A 27 20.87 48.00 33.45
N THR A 28 21.08 48.42 34.70
CA THR A 28 22.33 49.06 35.13
C THR A 28 23.18 48.15 36.02
N SER A 29 22.54 47.32 36.86
CA SER A 29 23.25 46.47 37.83
C SER A 29 22.47 45.20 38.18
N ILE A 30 23.14 44.24 38.80
CA ILE A 30 22.56 42.99 39.32
C ILE A 30 22.63 43.01 40.85
N PHE A 31 21.54 42.63 41.50
CA PHE A 31 21.35 42.53 42.94
C PHE A 31 21.14 41.07 43.35
N ASP A 32 21.87 40.59 44.35
CA ASP A 32 21.67 39.26 44.93
C ASP A 32 20.81 39.37 46.20
N VAL A 33 19.68 38.64 46.22
CA VAL A 33 18.76 38.64 47.36
C VAL A 33 19.26 37.76 48.52
N SER A 34 20.22 36.87 48.29
CA SER A 34 20.74 35.92 49.27
C SER A 34 21.87 36.47 50.16
N GLU A 35 22.56 37.54 49.72
CA GLU A 35 23.57 38.22 50.54
C GLU A 35 22.91 39.15 51.56
N LYS A 36 23.11 38.88 52.87
CA LYS A 36 22.57 39.69 53.98
C LYS A 36 23.16 41.11 54.08
N ALA A 37 24.05 41.51 53.17
CA ALA A 37 24.66 42.82 53.10
C ALA A 37 24.40 43.46 51.73
N TYR A 38 24.19 44.77 51.69
CA TYR A 38 23.96 45.63 50.51
C TYR A 38 25.18 45.68 49.55
N SER A 39 25.72 44.53 49.13
CA SER A 39 26.78 44.46 48.14
C SER A 39 26.13 44.61 46.75
N SER A 40 25.97 45.87 46.36
CA SER A 40 25.48 46.24 45.03
C SER A 40 26.68 46.49 44.13
N ILE A 41 26.58 46.04 42.87
CA ILE A 41 27.27 46.57 41.69
C ILE A 41 28.52 45.79 41.25
N LYS A 42 28.28 44.76 40.42
CA LYS A 42 29.01 44.65 39.14
C LYS A 42 28.20 45.38 38.07
N SER A 43 28.83 46.28 37.32
CA SER A 43 28.24 46.91 36.14
C SER A 43 27.93 45.84 35.10
N ILE A 44 26.67 45.71 34.68
CA ILE A 44 26.24 44.75 33.63
C ILE A 44 27.04 44.95 32.33
N PHE A 45 27.51 46.18 32.08
CA PHE A 45 28.31 46.55 30.91
C PHE A 45 29.69 45.87 30.86
N THR A 46 30.17 45.32 31.98
CA THR A 46 31.51 44.67 32.08
C THR A 46 31.46 43.16 31.93
N ILE A 47 30.28 42.57 31.75
CA ILE A 47 30.07 41.12 31.71
C ILE A 47 29.80 40.69 30.26
N GLU A 48 30.63 39.75 29.78
CA GLU A 48 30.40 39.10 28.48
C GLU A 48 29.08 38.31 28.47
N ASP A 49 28.49 38.10 27.29
CA ASP A 49 27.20 37.40 27.14
C ASP A 49 27.19 36.05 27.87
N PHE A 50 28.30 35.30 27.82
CA PHE A 50 28.43 34.01 28.49
C PHE A 50 28.38 34.12 30.02
N GLY A 51 29.06 35.12 30.59
CA GLY A 51 29.04 35.40 32.03
C GLY A 51 27.69 35.95 32.51
N LEU A 52 26.92 36.60 31.63
CA LEU A 52 25.55 36.99 31.92
C LEU A 52 24.65 35.76 32.04
N PHE A 53 24.76 34.78 31.13
CA PHE A 53 23.93 33.56 31.17
C PHE A 53 23.98 32.83 32.51
N ASP A 54 25.18 32.64 33.08
CA ASP A 54 25.34 31.93 34.36
C ASP A 54 24.70 32.71 35.53
N LEU A 55 24.74 34.04 35.49
CA LEU A 55 24.10 34.91 36.47
C LEU A 55 22.57 34.99 36.31
N PHE A 56 22.08 34.79 35.09
CA PHE A 56 20.66 34.89 34.74
C PHE A 56 19.85 33.67 35.21
N LEU A 57 20.46 32.48 35.26
CA LEU A 57 19.81 31.24 35.71
C LEU A 57 19.65 31.15 37.23
N ASP A 58 20.30 32.04 37.97
CA ASP A 58 20.18 32.13 39.42
C ASP A 58 18.96 32.98 39.81
N ILE A 59 17.91 32.30 40.28
CA ILE A 59 16.64 32.91 40.71
C ILE A 59 16.78 33.92 41.86
N THR A 60 17.90 33.88 42.59
CA THR A 60 18.22 34.82 43.68
C THR A 60 18.69 36.18 43.15
N LYS A 61 19.11 36.26 41.88
CA LYS A 61 19.54 37.51 41.25
C LYS A 61 18.34 38.31 40.72
N LYS A 62 18.38 39.63 40.91
CA LYS A 62 17.44 40.62 40.35
C LYS A 62 18.21 41.68 39.57
N PHE A 63 17.67 42.09 38.43
CA PHE A 63 18.27 43.12 37.59
C PHE A 63 17.62 44.45 37.91
N VAL A 64 18.45 45.46 38.15
CA VAL A 64 18.01 46.81 38.48
C VAL A 64 17.96 47.63 37.21
N ASP A 65 16.79 48.18 36.89
CA ASP A 65 16.61 49.00 35.70
C ASP A 65 17.02 50.47 35.94
N LYS A 66 16.97 51.31 34.89
CA LYS A 66 17.33 52.74 34.99
C LYS A 66 16.45 53.55 35.95
N LYS A 67 15.28 53.04 36.35
CA LYS A 67 14.38 53.65 37.33
C LYS A 67 14.60 53.10 38.74
N ASN A 68 15.63 52.28 38.94
CA ASN A 68 15.95 51.60 40.19
C ASN A 68 14.91 50.52 40.58
N GLU A 69 14.13 50.01 39.63
CA GLU A 69 13.20 48.90 39.83
C GLU A 69 13.90 47.55 39.67
N ARG A 70 13.53 46.57 40.51
CA ARG A 70 14.15 45.24 40.53
C ARG A 70 13.31 44.23 39.76
N HIS A 71 13.87 43.63 38.73
CA HIS A 71 13.18 42.65 37.89
C HIS A 71 13.83 41.26 37.96
N SER A 72 12.99 40.22 38.00
CA SER A 72 13.43 38.84 37.78
C SER A 72 13.73 38.60 36.29
N LEU A 73 14.47 37.54 35.97
CA LEU A 73 14.69 37.12 34.59
C LEU A 73 13.37 36.92 33.83
N THR A 74 12.38 36.26 34.45
CA THR A 74 11.03 36.12 33.91
C THR A 74 10.46 37.47 33.45
N ARG A 75 10.53 38.50 34.30
CA ARG A 75 10.01 39.83 33.97
C ARG A 75 10.78 40.51 32.84
N ILE A 76 12.08 40.25 32.74
CA ILE A 76 12.93 40.76 31.65
C ILE A 76 12.57 40.09 30.33
N ILE A 77 12.36 38.77 30.31
CA ILE A 77 11.87 38.02 29.15
C ILE A 77 10.52 38.56 28.70
N GLU A 78 9.59 38.76 29.63
CA GLU A 78 8.30 39.34 29.32
C GLU A 78 8.41 40.72 28.69
N ARG A 79 9.21 41.62 29.27
CA ARG A 79 9.41 42.98 28.73
C ARG A 79 10.03 42.93 27.34
N TYR A 80 10.96 42.01 27.11
CA TYR A 80 11.58 41.81 25.80
C TYR A 80 10.54 41.35 24.77
N LEU A 81 9.74 40.34 25.10
CA LEU A 81 8.64 39.87 24.24
C LEU A 81 7.60 40.97 23.97
N GLU A 82 7.24 41.76 24.98
CA GLU A 82 6.31 42.90 24.85
C GLU A 82 6.86 44.04 23.99
N THR A 83 8.18 44.20 23.93
CA THR A 83 8.83 45.31 23.22
C THR A 83 9.15 44.95 21.78
N TYR A 84 9.76 43.78 21.56
CA TYR A 84 10.32 43.42 20.25
C TYR A 84 9.55 42.32 19.53
N ILE A 85 8.73 41.52 20.23
CA ILE A 85 7.99 40.37 19.65
C ILE A 85 6.51 40.47 20.06
N ARG A 86 5.97 41.69 20.07
CA ARG A 86 4.62 41.96 20.61
C ARG A 86 3.53 41.38 19.71
N ASN A 87 3.60 41.74 18.44
CA ASN A 87 2.60 41.44 17.42
C ASN A 87 3.06 40.35 16.43
N GLU A 88 4.28 39.84 16.60
CA GLU A 88 4.79 38.77 15.77
C GLU A 88 4.23 37.42 16.20
N LYS A 89 3.95 36.56 15.21
CA LYS A 89 3.52 35.18 15.47
C LYS A 89 4.73 34.35 15.88
N LEU A 90 4.73 33.89 17.13
CA LEU A 90 5.78 33.08 17.71
C LEU A 90 5.24 31.69 18.07
N LEU A 91 5.84 30.66 17.49
CA LEU A 91 5.64 29.26 17.89
C LEU A 91 6.95 28.74 18.50
N VAL A 92 6.90 28.31 19.76
CA VAL A 92 8.06 27.76 20.46
C VAL A 92 7.78 26.30 20.79
N VAL A 93 8.66 25.41 20.34
CA VAL A 93 8.59 23.98 20.65
C VAL A 93 9.68 23.64 21.65
N PHE A 94 9.27 23.24 22.84
CA PHE A 94 10.15 22.69 23.85
C PHE A 94 10.22 21.17 23.68
N ASP A 95 11.19 20.72 22.90
CA ASP A 95 11.44 19.29 22.71
C ASP A 95 11.98 18.65 24.00
N ASN A 96 11.63 17.40 24.28
CA ASN A 96 12.01 16.64 25.49
C ASN A 96 11.82 17.40 26.82
N PHE A 97 10.76 18.20 26.94
CA PHE A 97 10.50 19.06 28.09
C PHE A 97 10.48 18.33 29.44
N THR A 98 10.26 17.01 29.46
CA THR A 98 10.43 16.17 30.66
C THR A 98 11.83 16.27 31.28
N LEU A 99 12.85 16.61 30.49
CA LEU A 99 14.24 16.82 30.94
C LEU A 99 14.53 18.28 31.34
N CYS A 100 13.52 19.16 31.37
CA CYS A 100 13.69 20.55 31.78
C CYS A 100 14.22 20.63 33.22
N ASP A 101 15.35 21.30 33.40
CA ASP A 101 15.96 21.52 34.71
C ASP A 101 15.09 22.45 35.57
N LYS A 102 15.13 22.27 36.89
CA LYS A 102 14.26 22.99 37.83
C LYS A 102 14.39 24.51 37.73
N GLN A 103 15.61 25.02 37.56
CA GLN A 103 15.87 26.46 37.42
C GLN A 103 15.19 27.02 36.16
N SER A 104 15.33 26.33 35.02
CA SER A 104 14.64 26.69 33.79
C SER A 104 13.12 26.59 33.94
N LEU A 105 12.61 25.56 34.61
CA LEU A 105 11.18 25.39 34.87
C LEU A 105 10.61 26.56 35.67
N ASP A 106 11.30 26.98 36.73
CA ASP A 106 10.90 28.12 37.58
C ASP A 106 10.86 29.44 36.79
N ILE A 107 11.77 29.61 35.82
CA ILE A 107 11.82 30.80 34.94
C ILE A 107 10.73 30.75 33.86
N LEU A 108 10.52 29.58 33.24
CA LEU A 108 9.65 29.40 32.08
C LEU A 108 8.17 29.28 32.48
N GLN A 109 7.85 28.65 33.63
CA GLN A 109 6.46 28.46 34.08
C GLN A 109 5.64 29.77 34.06
N PRO A 110 6.11 30.89 34.62
CA PRO A 110 5.33 32.12 34.59
C PRO A 110 5.20 32.72 33.17
N VAL A 111 6.23 32.59 32.33
CA VAL A 111 6.18 33.02 30.93
C VAL A 111 5.12 32.22 30.17
N LEU A 112 5.16 30.89 30.28
CA LEU A 112 4.16 30.00 29.68
C LEU A 112 2.74 30.34 30.15
N LYS A 113 2.57 30.57 31.45
CA LYS A 113 1.26 30.90 32.04
C LYS A 113 0.72 32.25 31.54
N LYS A 114 1.58 33.26 31.40
CA LYS A 114 1.17 34.59 30.92
C LYS A 114 0.68 34.55 29.48
N TYR A 115 1.34 33.76 28.64
CA TYR A 115 1.09 33.72 27.20
C TYR A 115 0.28 32.49 26.76
N CYS A 116 -0.28 31.70 27.67
CA CYS A 116 -1.06 30.50 27.32
C CYS A 116 -2.24 30.83 26.40
N ASN A 117 -2.88 31.99 26.63
CA ASN A 117 -4.05 32.46 25.89
C ASN A 117 -3.75 33.62 24.92
N ASP A 118 -2.47 33.90 24.63
CA ASP A 118 -2.07 34.96 23.69
C ASP A 118 -2.44 34.57 22.24
N ALA A 119 -2.95 35.49 21.44
CA ALA A 119 -3.37 35.18 20.06
C ALA A 119 -2.19 34.94 19.10
N ASN A 120 -1.01 35.47 19.42
CA ASN A 120 0.18 35.47 18.57
C ASN A 120 1.27 34.51 19.08
N LYS A 121 1.21 34.07 20.33
CA LYS A 121 2.24 33.21 20.94
C LYS A 121 1.67 31.84 21.29
N ARG A 122 2.31 30.79 20.80
CA ARG A 122 1.95 29.39 21.05
C ARG A 122 3.16 28.59 21.51
N PHE A 123 2.93 27.67 22.44
CA PHE A 123 3.97 26.82 23.00
C PHE A 123 3.57 25.36 22.85
N ILE A 124 4.49 24.53 22.40
CA ILE A 124 4.33 23.08 22.35
C ILE A 124 5.34 22.47 23.31
N LEU A 125 4.85 21.69 24.27
CA LEU A 125 5.67 20.96 25.24
C LEU A 125 5.70 19.48 24.84
N VAL A 126 6.82 19.00 24.31
CA VAL A 126 6.98 17.59 23.94
C VAL A 126 7.49 16.85 25.17
N THR A 127 6.74 15.88 25.66
CA THR A 127 7.10 15.10 26.86
C THR A 127 7.18 13.61 26.56
N THR A 128 8.03 12.90 27.30
CA THR A 128 8.18 11.44 27.24
C THR A 128 7.36 10.82 28.37
N ALA A 129 6.37 10.00 28.03
CA ALA A 129 5.38 9.50 28.99
C ALA A 129 6.02 8.67 30.13
N GLU A 130 6.98 7.82 29.79
CA GLU A 130 7.69 6.96 30.74
C GLU A 130 8.41 7.78 31.81
N LEU A 131 9.07 8.86 31.39
CA LEU A 131 9.84 9.74 32.28
C LEU A 131 8.96 10.74 33.03
N LEU A 132 7.83 11.14 32.46
CA LEU A 132 6.96 12.18 33.01
C LEU A 132 6.36 11.75 34.37
N SER A 133 6.10 10.46 34.55
CA SER A 133 5.62 9.89 35.82
C SER A 133 6.53 10.19 37.02
N SER A 134 7.83 10.37 36.77
CA SER A 134 8.85 10.66 37.80
C SER A 134 9.09 12.16 38.03
N ARG A 135 8.41 13.04 37.29
CA ARG A 135 8.58 14.50 37.33
C ARG A 135 7.30 15.20 37.80
N GLU A 136 7.02 15.08 39.10
CA GLU A 136 5.83 15.69 39.74
C GLU A 136 5.71 17.20 39.49
N ASP A 137 6.83 17.91 39.45
CA ASP A 137 6.91 19.35 39.20
C ASP A 137 6.37 19.74 37.81
N ILE A 138 6.76 18.99 36.78
CA ILE A 138 6.27 19.18 35.41
C ILE A 138 4.84 18.68 35.28
N LEU A 139 4.48 17.56 35.89
CA LEU A 139 3.11 17.04 35.90
C LEU A 139 2.13 18.08 36.44
N LEU A 140 2.41 18.62 37.64
CA LEU A 140 1.61 19.67 38.28
C LEU A 140 1.50 20.91 37.39
N LEU A 141 2.59 21.30 36.70
CA LEU A 141 2.57 22.41 35.76
C LEU A 141 1.56 22.18 34.61
N VAL A 142 1.62 21.02 33.96
CA VAL A 142 0.80 20.71 32.77
C VAL A 142 -0.59 20.16 33.09
N SER A 143 -0.88 19.81 34.35
CA SER A 143 -2.20 19.36 34.79
C SER A 143 -3.02 20.45 35.49
N GLU A 144 -2.39 21.35 36.23
CA GLU A 144 -3.09 22.31 37.10
C GLU A 144 -2.79 23.77 36.80
N LYS A 145 -1.60 24.11 36.30
CA LYS A 145 -1.14 25.51 36.21
C LYS A 145 -1.27 26.12 34.82
N LEU A 146 -1.34 25.31 33.78
CA LEU A 146 -1.46 25.72 32.38
C LEU A 146 -2.74 25.16 31.77
N ASP A 147 -3.36 25.94 30.88
CA ASP A 147 -4.42 25.46 30.01
C ASP A 147 -3.77 24.76 28.80
N VAL A 148 -3.76 23.43 28.82
CA VAL A 148 -3.01 22.59 27.88
C VAL A 148 -3.93 21.67 27.11
N GLU A 149 -3.92 21.77 25.79
CA GLU A 149 -4.50 20.75 24.92
C GLU A 149 -3.53 19.57 24.80
N ARG A 150 -3.91 18.40 25.32
CA ARG A 150 -3.06 17.20 25.32
C ARG A 150 -3.23 16.41 24.03
N ILE A 151 -2.15 16.27 23.28
CA ILE A 151 -2.08 15.42 22.09
C ILE A 151 -1.19 14.20 22.40
N SER A 152 -1.79 13.01 22.43
CA SER A 152 -1.06 11.75 22.62
C SER A 152 -0.59 11.22 21.27
N ILE A 153 0.72 11.06 21.10
CA ILE A 153 1.30 10.40 19.92
C ILE A 153 1.23 8.90 20.16
N LYS A 154 0.38 8.22 19.39
CA LYS A 154 0.22 6.75 19.43
C LYS A 154 0.98 6.10 18.28
N ALA A 155 1.23 4.80 18.41
CA ALA A 155 1.64 3.99 17.27
C ALA A 155 0.60 4.11 16.14
N PHE A 156 1.05 3.93 14.90
CA PHE A 156 0.13 3.83 13.78
C PHE A 156 -0.80 2.63 13.97
N ALA A 157 -2.06 2.78 13.55
CA ALA A 157 -3.08 1.76 13.72
C ALA A 157 -3.13 0.75 12.55
N ASN A 158 -2.46 1.03 11.43
CA ASN A 158 -2.60 0.25 10.20
C ASN A 158 -1.27 0.22 9.41
N SER A 159 -0.94 -0.92 8.81
CA SER A 159 0.25 -1.12 7.97
C SER A 159 0.31 -0.23 6.74
N LYS A 160 -0.81 0.36 6.28
CA LYS A 160 -0.84 1.33 5.18
C LYS A 160 0.11 2.51 5.39
N PHE A 161 0.31 2.96 6.63
CA PHE A 161 1.24 4.05 6.93
C PHE A 161 2.70 3.63 6.70
N PHE A 162 3.01 2.35 6.84
CA PHE A 162 4.33 1.82 6.49
C PHE A 162 4.49 1.72 4.97
N ILE A 163 3.45 1.31 4.24
CA ILE A 163 3.44 1.36 2.76
C ILE A 163 3.69 2.79 2.29
N GLU A 164 3.03 3.78 2.90
CA GLU A 164 3.21 5.19 2.56
C GLU A 164 4.66 5.64 2.77
N ILE A 165 5.25 5.39 3.93
CA ILE A 165 6.65 5.74 4.22
C ILE A 165 7.61 5.02 3.28
N LEU A 166 7.41 3.71 3.09
CA LEU A 166 8.33 2.89 2.31
C LEU A 166 8.24 3.21 0.82
N SER A 167 7.05 3.43 0.28
CA SER A 167 6.86 3.75 -1.14
C SER A 167 7.46 5.11 -1.54
N GLU A 168 7.74 6.02 -0.60
CA GLU A 168 8.49 7.23 -0.89
C GLU A 168 9.97 6.97 -1.14
N ILE A 169 10.53 5.97 -0.47
CA ILE A 169 11.97 5.73 -0.40
C ILE A 169 12.37 4.55 -1.29
N TYR A 170 11.49 3.56 -1.39
CA TYR A 170 11.74 2.26 -1.99
C TYR A 170 10.80 1.95 -3.14
N ASP A 171 11.33 1.21 -4.11
CA ASP A 171 10.53 0.42 -5.04
C ASP A 171 9.96 -0.81 -4.32
N LEU A 172 8.63 -0.95 -4.33
CA LEU A 172 7.90 -1.99 -3.61
C LEU A 172 7.32 -3.06 -4.56
N ASP A 173 7.62 -3.03 -5.85
CA ASP A 173 7.05 -3.96 -6.85
C ASP A 173 7.33 -5.45 -6.50
N LEU A 174 8.40 -5.73 -5.76
CA LEU A 174 8.80 -7.07 -5.34
C LEU A 174 8.36 -7.44 -3.91
N CYS A 175 7.72 -6.52 -3.17
CA CYS A 175 7.30 -6.75 -1.79
C CYS A 175 5.89 -7.34 -1.70
N ASP A 176 5.72 -8.40 -0.92
CA ASP A 176 4.39 -8.93 -0.59
C ASP A 176 3.74 -8.09 0.52
N PHE A 177 2.41 -7.96 0.48
CA PHE A 177 1.62 -7.32 1.53
C PHE A 177 1.85 -8.00 2.87
N HIS A 178 2.01 -9.33 2.86
CA HIS A 178 2.29 -10.08 4.08
C HIS A 178 3.59 -9.62 4.73
N ASP A 179 4.66 -9.40 3.96
CA ASP A 179 5.96 -8.97 4.49
C ASP A 179 5.86 -7.57 5.13
N ILE A 180 5.10 -6.66 4.54
CA ILE A 180 4.86 -5.33 5.11
C ILE A 180 4.02 -5.40 6.38
N ARG A 181 3.02 -6.29 6.43
CA ARG A 181 2.22 -6.51 7.65
C ARG A 181 3.10 -7.07 8.77
N THR A 182 3.95 -8.05 8.46
CA THR A 182 4.94 -8.59 9.41
C THR A 182 5.92 -7.53 9.88
N LEU A 183 6.43 -6.68 8.98
CA LEU A 183 7.28 -5.54 9.34
C LEU A 183 6.56 -4.59 10.30
N PHE A 184 5.29 -4.29 10.03
CA PHE A 184 4.45 -3.44 10.88
C PHE A 184 4.24 -4.05 12.27
N GLU A 185 3.97 -5.35 12.35
CA GLU A 185 3.85 -6.12 13.58
C GLU A 185 5.16 -6.08 14.40
N ILE A 186 6.32 -6.35 13.77
CA ILE A 186 7.66 -6.26 14.41
C ILE A 186 7.91 -4.86 14.97
N CYS A 187 7.48 -3.84 14.24
CA CYS A 187 7.66 -2.45 14.64
C CYS A 187 6.57 -1.94 15.58
N GLU A 188 5.55 -2.74 15.87
CA GLU A 188 4.35 -2.36 16.66
C GLU A 188 3.74 -1.03 16.19
N GLY A 189 3.80 -0.75 14.88
CA GLY A 189 3.34 0.52 14.30
C GLY A 189 4.17 1.76 14.64
N TYR A 190 5.34 1.64 15.27
CA TYR A 190 6.23 2.76 15.61
C TYR A 190 7.25 3.07 14.49
N PRO A 191 7.25 4.30 13.92
CA PRO A 191 8.21 4.69 12.88
C PRO A 191 9.68 4.61 13.30
N GLN A 192 9.98 4.83 14.57
CA GLN A 192 11.36 4.73 15.08
C GLN A 192 11.89 3.29 15.03
N ARG A 193 11.02 2.30 15.25
CA ARG A 193 11.39 0.87 15.11
C ARG A 193 11.55 0.50 13.65
N LEU A 194 10.70 1.01 12.77
CA LEU A 194 10.86 0.88 11.31
C LEU A 194 12.22 1.44 10.85
N LYS A 195 12.57 2.66 11.27
CA LYS A 195 13.87 3.26 10.98
C LYS A 195 15.03 2.37 11.45
N SER A 196 14.93 1.85 12.67
CA SER A 196 15.97 0.97 13.23
C SER A 196 16.07 -0.34 12.45
N PHE A 197 14.94 -0.90 12.00
CA PHE A 197 14.88 -2.06 11.13
C PHE A 197 15.61 -1.78 9.80
N LEU A 198 15.31 -0.66 9.15
CA LEU A 198 15.91 -0.29 7.85
C LEU A 198 17.42 -0.02 7.97
N ILE A 199 17.88 0.61 9.07
CA ILE A 199 19.32 0.81 9.33
C ILE A 199 20.04 -0.53 9.45
N ASN A 200 19.45 -1.49 10.19
CA ASN A 200 20.05 -2.80 10.33
C ASN A 200 20.05 -3.57 9.01
N LEU A 201 18.97 -3.48 8.23
CA LEU A 201 18.90 -4.07 6.90
C LEU A 201 19.97 -3.49 5.97
N TYR A 202 20.15 -2.16 5.98
CA TYR A 202 21.21 -1.48 5.22
C TYR A 202 22.60 -1.98 5.62
N SER A 203 22.86 -2.10 6.93
CA SER A 203 24.14 -2.61 7.45
C SER A 203 24.45 -4.07 7.07
N GLN A 204 23.43 -4.82 6.64
CA GLN A 204 23.54 -6.21 6.20
C GLN A 204 23.46 -6.32 4.66
N GLU A 205 23.74 -5.23 3.95
CA GLU A 205 23.71 -5.15 2.49
C GLU A 205 22.32 -5.52 1.90
N GLY A 206 21.24 -5.34 2.66
CA GLY A 206 19.88 -5.70 2.25
C GLY A 206 19.15 -4.61 1.44
N ILE A 207 19.81 -3.49 1.15
CA ILE A 207 19.26 -2.36 0.39
C ILE A 207 20.22 -2.00 -0.74
N ASP A 208 19.72 -2.03 -1.97
CA ASP A 208 20.45 -1.56 -3.16
C ASP A 208 20.07 -0.11 -3.50
N LEU A 209 21.07 0.73 -3.70
CA LEU A 209 20.92 2.15 -4.06
C LEU A 209 21.18 2.40 -5.56
N CYS A 210 21.56 1.38 -6.34
CA CYS A 210 22.16 1.55 -7.66
C CYS A 210 21.18 1.63 -8.84
N ARG A 211 19.85 1.58 -8.60
CA ARG A 211 18.85 1.53 -9.68
C ARG A 211 17.67 2.43 -9.36
N SER A 212 17.50 3.51 -10.15
CA SER A 212 16.36 4.45 -10.14
C SER A 212 16.41 5.61 -9.11
N ASN A 213 15.35 6.44 -9.11
CA ASN A 213 15.09 7.48 -8.11
C ASN A 213 14.74 6.92 -6.72
N LYS A 214 14.48 5.61 -6.58
CA LYS A 214 14.14 4.92 -5.33
C LYS A 214 15.11 3.77 -5.06
N ALA A 215 15.32 3.47 -3.78
CA ALA A 215 16.12 2.33 -3.35
C ALA A 215 15.35 1.00 -3.54
N ILE A 216 16.05 -0.13 -3.61
CA ILE A 216 15.43 -1.46 -3.75
C ILE A 216 15.68 -2.28 -2.48
N LEU A 217 14.62 -2.89 -1.93
CA LEU A 217 14.74 -3.89 -0.87
C LEU A 217 15.11 -5.25 -1.47
N LEU A 218 16.28 -5.77 -1.13
CA LEU A 218 16.69 -7.10 -1.56
C LEU A 218 15.88 -8.15 -0.80
N GLN A 219 14.94 -8.80 -1.49
CA GLN A 219 13.90 -9.62 -0.88
C GLN A 219 14.44 -10.73 0.03
N ASP A 220 15.51 -11.42 -0.37
CA ASP A 220 16.08 -12.49 0.44
C ASP A 220 16.60 -11.96 1.79
N LYS A 221 17.31 -10.83 1.77
CA LYS A 221 17.86 -10.18 2.98
C LYS A 221 16.78 -9.51 3.81
N PHE A 222 15.80 -8.88 3.16
CA PHE A 222 14.66 -8.28 3.83
C PHE A 222 13.87 -9.34 4.62
N LYS A 223 13.55 -10.46 3.97
CA LYS A 223 12.89 -11.61 4.61
C LYS A 223 13.76 -12.19 5.70
N GLU A 224 15.04 -12.49 5.45
CA GLU A 224 15.98 -12.96 6.48
C GLU A 224 15.98 -12.05 7.72
N HIS A 225 15.97 -10.72 7.53
CA HIS A 225 15.96 -9.75 8.63
C HIS A 225 14.64 -9.68 9.38
N LEU A 226 13.49 -9.75 8.67
CA LEU A 226 12.17 -9.91 9.28
C LEU A 226 12.19 -11.13 10.21
N LEU A 227 12.67 -12.26 9.70
CA LEU A 227 12.71 -13.53 10.42
C LEU A 227 13.63 -13.50 11.64
N LYS A 228 14.80 -12.85 11.57
CA LYS A 228 15.70 -12.69 12.74
C LYS A 228 15.05 -11.93 13.88
N LYS A 229 14.25 -10.90 13.60
CA LYS A 229 13.54 -10.12 14.63
C LYS A 229 12.36 -10.87 15.26
N LEU A 230 11.92 -11.91 14.58
CA LEU A 230 10.79 -12.76 14.95
C LEU A 230 11.17 -13.94 15.85
N ILE A 231 12.47 -14.31 15.90
CA ILE A 231 12.99 -15.31 16.83
C ILE A 231 13.25 -14.67 18.20
N ASN A 232 12.57 -15.17 19.24
CA ASN A 232 12.71 -14.72 20.62
C ASN A 232 13.58 -15.66 21.50
N PHE A 233 14.20 -16.69 20.92
CA PHE A 233 15.08 -17.63 21.64
C PHE A 233 16.38 -17.92 20.90
N ASP A 234 17.45 -18.22 21.62
CA ASP A 234 18.71 -18.63 21.00
C ASP A 234 18.63 -20.09 20.53
N TYR A 235 18.53 -20.30 19.22
CA TYR A 235 18.53 -21.64 18.62
C TYR A 235 19.79 -22.44 18.98
N ASN A 236 20.95 -21.78 19.09
CA ASN A 236 22.20 -22.48 19.40
C ASN A 236 22.21 -23.04 20.82
N SER A 237 21.46 -22.44 21.75
CA SER A 237 21.29 -22.90 23.12
C SER A 237 20.42 -24.16 23.27
N LEU A 238 19.70 -24.57 22.23
CA LEU A 238 18.88 -25.79 22.26
C LEU A 238 19.77 -27.06 22.28
N LYS A 239 19.34 -28.07 23.05
CA LYS A 239 19.91 -29.42 23.06
C LYS A 239 19.73 -30.07 21.68
N ALA A 240 20.52 -31.10 21.37
CA ALA A 240 20.44 -31.78 20.08
C ALA A 240 19.02 -32.29 19.76
N VAL A 241 18.37 -32.98 20.72
CA VAL A 241 16.99 -33.50 20.56
C VAL A 241 15.97 -32.37 20.35
N GLU A 242 16.10 -31.27 21.09
CA GLU A 242 15.25 -30.07 20.93
C GLU A 242 15.40 -29.47 19.52
N LYS A 243 16.64 -29.35 19.02
CA LYS A 243 16.93 -28.83 17.68
C LYS A 243 16.27 -29.68 16.60
N TYR A 244 16.46 -31.00 16.65
CA TYR A 244 15.86 -31.91 15.69
C TYR A 244 14.34 -31.90 15.74
N LEU A 245 13.73 -31.87 16.93
CA LEU A 245 12.27 -31.83 17.05
C LEU A 245 11.69 -30.54 16.45
N VAL A 246 12.31 -29.39 16.75
CA VAL A 246 11.95 -28.09 16.16
C VAL A 246 12.13 -28.10 14.65
N GLN A 247 13.20 -28.71 14.14
CA GLN A 247 13.45 -28.87 12.70
C GLN A 247 12.38 -29.75 12.03
N ILE A 248 11.97 -30.86 12.64
CA ILE A 248 10.90 -31.72 12.12
C ILE A 248 9.58 -30.97 12.09
N ILE A 249 9.20 -30.30 13.17
CA ILE A 249 7.95 -29.53 13.25
C ILE A 249 7.96 -28.39 12.21
N ALA A 250 9.08 -27.69 12.04
CA ALA A 250 9.23 -26.65 11.02
C ALA A 250 9.19 -27.21 9.60
N ALA A 251 9.92 -28.29 9.33
CA ALA A 251 9.98 -28.90 8.01
C ALA A 251 8.63 -29.51 7.61
N TRP A 252 7.81 -29.97 8.56
CA TRP A 252 6.47 -30.49 8.28
C TRP A 252 5.56 -29.44 7.62
N GLY A 253 5.70 -28.17 7.97
CA GLY A 253 5.04 -27.07 7.25
C GLY A 253 3.56 -26.83 7.60
N SER A 254 3.02 -27.57 8.56
CA SER A 254 1.68 -27.34 9.15
C SER A 254 1.68 -27.78 10.62
N PRO A 255 0.63 -27.46 11.41
CA PRO A 255 0.44 -28.10 12.72
C PRO A 255 0.47 -29.63 12.58
N ILE A 256 1.21 -30.31 13.44
CA ILE A 256 1.40 -31.76 13.38
C ILE A 256 0.73 -32.43 14.59
N ASP A 257 -0.10 -33.43 14.35
CA ASP A 257 -0.68 -34.23 15.43
C ASP A 257 0.41 -35.03 16.16
N ILE A 258 0.36 -35.09 17.49
CA ILE A 258 1.36 -35.77 18.32
C ILE A 258 1.54 -37.25 17.93
N GLN A 259 0.47 -37.95 17.54
CA GLN A 259 0.55 -39.34 17.10
C GLN A 259 1.26 -39.43 15.75
N THR A 260 0.95 -38.51 14.83
CA THR A 260 1.62 -38.42 13.53
C THR A 260 3.10 -38.12 13.68
N LEU A 261 3.45 -37.19 14.58
CA LEU A 261 4.85 -36.85 14.90
C LEU A 261 5.60 -38.09 15.44
N ASN A 262 5.01 -38.84 16.36
CA ASN A 262 5.61 -40.05 16.91
C ASN A 262 5.80 -41.13 15.83
N LEU A 263 4.79 -41.35 14.96
CA LEU A 263 4.89 -42.31 13.85
C LEU A 263 5.97 -41.90 12.84
N PHE A 264 6.06 -40.61 12.53
CA PHE A 264 7.08 -40.10 11.61
C PHE A 264 8.48 -40.25 12.20
N ILE A 265 8.68 -39.90 13.47
CA ILE A 265 9.99 -40.06 14.13
C ILE A 265 10.39 -41.54 14.15
N ALA A 266 9.48 -42.45 14.50
CA ALA A 266 9.75 -43.89 14.45
C ALA A 266 10.19 -44.33 13.04
N HIS A 267 9.52 -43.85 12.00
CA HIS A 267 9.90 -44.11 10.61
C HIS A 267 11.31 -43.63 10.26
N VAL A 268 11.68 -42.41 10.67
CA VAL A 268 13.01 -41.85 10.38
C VAL A 268 14.10 -42.56 11.19
N THR A 269 13.83 -42.99 12.42
CA THR A 269 14.76 -43.77 13.26
C THR A 269 15.13 -45.12 12.68
N GLU A 270 14.21 -45.76 11.93
CA GLU A 270 14.52 -47.00 11.21
C GLU A 270 15.49 -46.79 10.03
N ILE A 271 15.56 -45.56 9.51
CA ILE A 271 16.33 -45.23 8.29
C ILE A 271 17.69 -44.62 8.65
N ASP A 272 17.74 -43.73 9.64
CA ASP A 272 18.96 -43.03 10.04
C ASP A 272 19.26 -43.24 11.55
N PRO A 273 20.39 -43.91 11.89
CA PRO A 273 20.84 -44.13 13.25
C PRO A 273 21.00 -42.86 14.11
N LEU A 274 21.14 -41.67 13.50
CA LEU A 274 21.20 -40.39 14.22
C LEU A 274 19.94 -40.14 15.07
N TYR A 275 18.83 -40.81 14.76
CA TYR A 275 17.56 -40.69 15.46
C TYR A 275 17.29 -41.83 16.48
N LEU A 276 18.27 -42.71 16.74
CA LEU A 276 18.17 -43.79 17.75
C LEU A 276 17.91 -43.29 19.18
N GLN A 277 18.14 -42.00 19.45
CA GLN A 277 17.94 -41.38 20.77
C GLN A 277 16.49 -40.95 21.03
N PHE A 278 15.58 -41.07 20.06
CA PHE A 278 14.19 -40.64 20.18
C PHE A 278 13.28 -41.79 20.66
N SER A 279 12.99 -41.84 21.95
CA SER A 279 11.86 -42.62 22.49
C SER A 279 10.61 -41.75 22.63
N ILE A 280 9.42 -42.37 22.74
CA ILE A 280 8.16 -41.65 22.96
C ILE A 280 8.23 -40.79 24.23
N GLU A 281 8.89 -41.28 25.27
CA GLU A 281 9.11 -40.56 26.53
C GLU A 281 10.01 -39.33 26.32
N VAL A 282 11.11 -39.49 25.58
CA VAL A 282 12.05 -38.39 25.25
C VAL A 282 11.35 -37.31 24.42
N ILE A 283 10.53 -37.70 23.44
CA ILE A 283 9.76 -36.75 22.63
C ILE A 283 8.78 -35.99 23.52
N SER A 284 8.01 -36.71 24.35
CA SER A 284 7.00 -36.10 25.24
C SER A 284 7.62 -35.10 26.21
N GLN A 285 8.78 -35.43 26.80
CA GLN A 285 9.53 -34.52 27.66
C GLN A 285 10.05 -33.31 26.89
N THR A 286 10.61 -33.52 25.69
CA THR A 286 11.15 -32.44 24.85
C THR A 286 10.05 -31.46 24.43
N VAL A 287 8.86 -31.96 24.07
CA VAL A 287 7.70 -31.09 23.76
C VAL A 287 7.36 -30.20 24.97
N LEU A 288 7.28 -30.76 26.18
CA LEU A 288 7.02 -29.99 27.40
C LEU A 288 8.12 -28.94 27.67
N GLU A 289 9.39 -29.28 27.45
CA GLU A 289 10.51 -28.34 27.60
C GLU A 289 10.40 -27.16 26.61
N LEU A 290 10.02 -27.42 25.36
CA LEU A 290 9.83 -26.38 24.34
C LEU A 290 8.57 -25.53 24.57
N GLU A 291 7.49 -26.11 25.09
CA GLU A 291 6.29 -25.38 25.51
C GLU A 291 6.60 -24.40 26.65
N ASN A 292 7.35 -24.85 27.66
CA ASN A 292 7.77 -24.02 28.80
C ASN A 292 8.67 -22.85 28.36
N ARG A 293 9.42 -23.01 27.25
CA ARG A 293 10.20 -21.93 26.62
C ARG A 293 9.38 -21.07 25.65
N ASN A 294 8.09 -21.30 25.52
CA ASN A 294 7.17 -20.60 24.63
C ASN A 294 7.55 -20.69 23.14
N ILE A 295 8.23 -21.77 22.73
CA ILE A 295 8.66 -22.00 21.34
C ILE A 295 7.52 -22.62 20.54
N ILE A 296 6.91 -23.66 21.11
CA ILE A 296 5.76 -24.38 20.55
C ILE A 296 4.58 -24.30 21.52
N GLU A 297 3.41 -24.68 21.04
CA GLU A 297 2.20 -24.86 21.84
C GLU A 297 1.40 -26.07 21.36
N ARG A 298 0.63 -26.66 22.28
CA ARG A 298 -0.40 -27.64 21.96
C ARG A 298 -1.75 -26.98 21.77
N ARG A 299 -2.42 -27.34 20.68
CA ARG A 299 -3.82 -27.00 20.43
C ARG A 299 -4.65 -28.28 20.40
N TYR A 300 -5.83 -28.21 21.00
CA TYR A 300 -6.80 -29.29 20.97
C TYR A 300 -7.89 -28.91 19.96
N ASP A 301 -7.93 -29.62 18.85
CA ASP A 301 -8.93 -29.42 17.80
C ASP A 301 -9.59 -30.77 17.50
N THR A 302 -10.93 -30.82 17.57
CA THR A 302 -11.72 -31.96 17.08
C THR A 302 -11.22 -33.35 17.52
N GLY A 303 -10.74 -33.47 18.77
CA GLY A 303 -10.25 -34.73 19.33
C GLY A 303 -8.77 -35.07 19.02
N ARG A 304 -8.05 -34.17 18.34
CA ARG A 304 -6.61 -34.27 18.05
C ARG A 304 -5.80 -33.32 18.92
N CYS A 305 -4.58 -33.71 19.26
CA CYS A 305 -3.62 -32.86 19.95
C CYS A 305 -2.53 -32.49 18.95
N VAL A 306 -2.63 -31.27 18.41
CA VAL A 306 -1.68 -30.77 17.42
C VAL A 306 -0.63 -29.89 18.07
N ILE A 307 0.61 -30.05 17.63
CA ILE A 307 1.75 -29.23 17.99
C ILE A 307 2.00 -28.23 16.87
N GLN A 308 2.15 -26.97 17.23
CA GLN A 308 2.53 -25.91 16.32
C GLN A 308 3.48 -24.94 16.99
N PHE A 309 4.13 -24.07 16.22
CA PHE A 309 4.84 -22.95 16.79
C PHE A 309 3.86 -22.00 17.47
N ARG A 310 4.26 -21.45 18.62
CA ARG A 310 3.42 -20.50 19.36
C ARG A 310 3.14 -19.22 18.55
N HIS A 311 4.03 -18.89 17.63
CA HIS A 311 3.89 -17.74 16.74
C HIS A 311 4.46 -18.06 15.37
N ASP A 312 3.80 -17.60 14.30
CA ASP A 312 4.23 -17.72 12.91
C ASP A 312 5.67 -17.21 12.68
N SER A 313 6.09 -16.27 13.53
CA SER A 313 7.39 -15.64 13.56
C SER A 313 8.50 -16.66 13.74
N ILE A 314 8.30 -17.59 14.68
CA ILE A 314 9.22 -18.65 15.00
C ILE A 314 9.24 -19.69 13.88
N TYR A 315 8.06 -20.08 13.39
CA TYR A 315 7.93 -21.05 12.29
C TYR A 315 8.71 -20.60 11.05
N LEU A 316 8.47 -19.36 10.60
CA LEU A 316 9.10 -18.84 9.39
C LEU A 316 10.62 -18.77 9.56
N ALA A 317 11.09 -18.40 10.75
CA ALA A 317 12.52 -18.26 11.00
C ALA A 317 13.23 -19.62 11.11
N MET A 318 12.59 -20.63 11.71
CA MET A 318 13.08 -22.01 11.69
C MET A 318 13.09 -22.57 10.26
N SER A 319 12.07 -22.26 9.46
CA SER A 319 12.00 -22.63 8.04
C SER A 319 13.13 -22.01 7.21
N ALA A 320 13.53 -20.77 7.51
CA ALA A 320 14.69 -20.15 6.87
C ALA A 320 16.02 -20.77 7.29
N LEU A 321 16.20 -21.07 8.58
CA LEU A 321 17.40 -21.75 9.08
C LEU A 321 17.57 -23.14 8.45
N LEU A 322 16.46 -23.86 8.22
CA LEU A 322 16.47 -25.13 7.50
C LEU A 322 17.00 -24.98 6.06
N LYS A 323 16.65 -23.91 5.33
CA LYS A 323 17.14 -23.69 3.96
C LYS A 323 18.67 -23.57 3.88
N GLU A 324 19.34 -23.11 4.94
CA GLU A 324 20.81 -23.01 4.99
C GLU A 324 21.49 -24.39 5.14
N GLN A 325 20.77 -25.42 5.62
CA GLN A 325 21.29 -26.77 5.91
C GLN A 325 20.97 -27.77 4.79
N SER A 326 21.32 -27.42 3.56
CA SER A 326 20.80 -28.02 2.32
C SER A 326 20.64 -29.55 2.33
N ILE A 327 21.69 -30.33 2.60
CA ILE A 327 21.65 -31.80 2.44
C ILE A 327 20.70 -32.49 3.44
N GLN A 328 20.74 -32.13 4.72
CA GLN A 328 19.90 -32.74 5.74
C GLN A 328 18.41 -32.42 5.51
N VAL A 329 18.13 -31.22 5.00
CA VAL A 329 16.76 -30.77 4.73
C VAL A 329 16.15 -31.45 3.50
N TYR A 330 16.93 -31.67 2.44
CA TYR A 330 16.49 -32.51 1.31
C TYR A 330 16.10 -33.91 1.79
N PHE A 331 16.95 -34.55 2.60
CA PHE A 331 16.69 -35.88 3.12
C PHE A 331 15.45 -35.93 4.02
N LEU A 332 15.25 -34.92 4.87
CA LEU A 332 14.08 -34.84 5.73
C LEU A 332 12.78 -34.74 4.93
N HIS A 333 12.71 -33.85 3.94
CA HIS A 333 11.53 -33.71 3.07
C HIS A 333 11.28 -34.96 2.22
N TYR A 334 12.34 -35.60 1.71
CA TYR A 334 12.23 -36.89 1.03
C TYR A 334 11.53 -37.91 1.95
N ASN A 335 12.02 -38.12 3.17
CA ASN A 335 11.39 -39.08 4.10
C ASN A 335 9.96 -38.69 4.50
N MET A 336 9.66 -37.40 4.68
CA MET A 336 8.30 -36.93 4.92
C MET A 336 7.36 -37.30 3.77
N TYR A 337 7.80 -37.13 2.52
CA TYR A 337 7.03 -37.54 1.35
C TYR A 337 6.75 -39.05 1.35
N TYR A 338 7.78 -39.90 1.50
CA TYR A 338 7.59 -41.36 1.51
C TYR A 338 6.73 -41.84 2.69
N PHE A 339 6.89 -41.22 3.86
CA PHE A 339 6.05 -41.50 5.02
C PHE A 339 4.57 -41.23 4.73
N LEU A 340 4.26 -40.07 4.16
CA LEU A 340 2.89 -39.69 3.78
C LEU A 340 2.31 -40.63 2.72
N MET A 341 3.13 -41.06 1.75
CA MET A 341 2.68 -41.99 0.70
C MET A 341 2.39 -43.39 1.26
N LYS A 342 3.15 -43.86 2.27
CA LYS A 342 2.92 -45.14 2.95
C LYS A 342 1.74 -45.09 3.94
N ASN A 343 1.45 -43.91 4.49
CA ASN A 343 0.48 -43.75 5.57
C ASN A 343 -0.52 -42.62 5.27
N PRO A 344 -1.35 -42.72 4.21
CA PRO A 344 -2.24 -41.63 3.78
C PRO A 344 -3.28 -41.20 4.83
N GLN A 345 -3.61 -42.08 5.78
CA GLN A 345 -4.61 -41.87 6.83
C GLN A 345 -4.11 -41.05 8.04
N VAL A 346 -2.81 -40.75 8.14
CA VAL A 346 -2.25 -40.04 9.32
C VAL A 346 -2.66 -38.58 9.39
N VAL A 347 -3.01 -37.99 8.25
CA VAL A 347 -3.53 -36.63 8.15
C VAL A 347 -4.80 -36.61 7.28
N PRO A 348 -5.70 -35.62 7.45
CA PRO A 348 -6.85 -35.44 6.58
C PRO A 348 -6.44 -35.32 5.11
N GLU A 349 -7.28 -35.80 4.19
CA GLU A 349 -6.97 -35.88 2.76
C GLU A 349 -6.49 -34.54 2.16
N ARG A 350 -7.11 -33.42 2.54
CA ARG A 350 -6.70 -32.09 2.06
C ARG A 350 -5.28 -31.71 2.51
N GLU A 351 -4.93 -32.02 3.76
CA GLU A 351 -3.60 -31.79 4.31
C GLU A 351 -2.59 -32.74 3.66
N HIS A 352 -2.93 -34.02 3.51
CA HIS A 352 -2.11 -35.03 2.84
C HIS A 352 -1.65 -34.57 1.46
N GLN A 353 -2.58 -34.07 0.65
CA GLN A 353 -2.31 -33.62 -0.71
C GLN A 353 -1.39 -32.40 -0.77
N SER A 354 -1.60 -31.43 0.14
CA SER A 354 -0.77 -30.23 0.26
C SER A 354 0.66 -30.58 0.68
N LEU A 355 0.79 -31.36 1.76
CA LEU A 355 2.06 -31.78 2.34
C LEU A 355 2.83 -32.67 1.37
N SER A 356 2.15 -33.61 0.70
CA SER A 356 2.79 -34.49 -0.30
C SER A 356 3.37 -33.68 -1.46
N ALA A 357 2.63 -32.71 -2.01
CA ALA A 357 3.14 -31.85 -3.08
C ALA A 357 4.32 -30.97 -2.61
N PHE A 358 4.22 -30.42 -1.40
CA PHE A 358 5.27 -29.60 -0.80
C PHE A 358 6.56 -30.39 -0.57
N HIS A 359 6.49 -31.54 0.08
CA HIS A 359 7.64 -32.37 0.39
C HIS A 359 8.22 -33.09 -0.84
N ALA A 360 7.39 -33.49 -1.82
CA ALA A 360 7.90 -34.04 -3.06
C ALA A 360 8.80 -33.04 -3.79
N HIS A 361 8.40 -31.77 -3.85
CA HIS A 361 9.19 -30.71 -4.47
C HIS A 361 10.47 -30.42 -3.68
N LEU A 362 10.36 -30.17 -2.37
CA LEU A 362 11.53 -29.82 -1.56
C LEU A 362 12.50 -30.98 -1.37
N GLY A 363 12.03 -32.22 -1.39
CA GLY A 363 12.85 -33.43 -1.35
C GLY A 363 13.41 -33.85 -2.71
N ASN A 364 13.02 -33.16 -3.80
CA ASN A 364 13.34 -33.53 -5.19
C ASN A 364 13.03 -35.01 -5.49
N CYS A 365 11.86 -35.47 -5.06
CA CYS A 365 11.42 -36.86 -5.24
C CYS A 365 11.05 -37.14 -6.70
N ASP A 366 11.19 -38.38 -7.14
CA ASP A 366 10.78 -38.78 -8.49
C ASP A 366 9.29 -38.47 -8.74
N GLY A 367 9.00 -37.76 -9.84
CA GLY A 367 7.65 -37.39 -10.25
C GLY A 367 7.02 -36.24 -9.45
N TRP A 368 7.81 -35.45 -8.70
CA TRP A 368 7.30 -34.32 -7.93
C TRP A 368 6.52 -33.30 -8.77
N GLU A 369 6.85 -33.15 -10.05
CA GLU A 369 6.16 -32.26 -11.00
C GLU A 369 4.70 -32.68 -11.18
N GLU A 370 4.45 -33.99 -11.32
CA GLU A 370 3.10 -34.53 -11.50
C GLU A 370 2.27 -34.38 -10.22
N VAL A 371 2.88 -34.60 -9.05
CA VAL A 371 2.24 -34.41 -7.75
C VAL A 371 1.84 -32.94 -7.56
N ASN A 372 2.74 -32.00 -7.86
CA ASN A 372 2.47 -30.57 -7.75
C ASN A 372 1.44 -30.10 -8.78
N LEU A 373 1.53 -30.57 -10.02
CA LEU A 373 0.55 -30.27 -11.06
C LEU A 373 -0.85 -30.78 -10.67
N SER A 374 -0.95 -32.00 -10.13
CA SER A 374 -2.22 -32.58 -9.66
C SER A 374 -2.83 -31.77 -8.51
N TYR A 375 -2.02 -31.38 -7.53
CA TYR A 375 -2.48 -30.56 -6.42
C TYR A 375 -2.87 -29.14 -6.87
N GLY A 376 -2.04 -28.49 -7.68
CA GLY A 376 -2.33 -27.18 -8.26
C GLY A 376 -3.62 -27.17 -9.08
N LYS A 377 -3.87 -28.23 -9.88
CA LYS A 377 -5.14 -28.42 -10.60
C LYS A 377 -6.36 -28.41 -9.68
N ARG A 378 -6.27 -29.08 -8.53
CA ARG A 378 -7.38 -29.12 -7.56
C ARG A 378 -7.64 -27.73 -6.99
N LEU A 379 -6.59 -27.03 -6.57
CA LEU A 379 -6.71 -25.66 -6.07
C LEU A 379 -7.32 -24.72 -7.12
N HIS A 380 -6.85 -24.81 -8.36
CA HIS A 380 -7.40 -24.07 -9.49
C HIS A 380 -8.90 -24.37 -9.72
N LYS A 381 -9.30 -25.65 -9.73
CA LYS A 381 -10.72 -26.05 -9.85
C LYS A 381 -11.58 -25.54 -8.68
N SER A 382 -10.98 -25.39 -7.50
CA SER A 382 -11.63 -24.78 -6.33
C SER A 382 -11.49 -23.25 -6.29
N GLN A 383 -11.06 -22.62 -7.38
CA GLN A 383 -10.88 -21.16 -7.53
C GLN A 383 -9.91 -20.52 -6.51
N GLN A 384 -9.03 -21.33 -5.90
CA GLN A 384 -8.01 -20.86 -4.98
C GLN A 384 -6.75 -20.42 -5.75
N TYR A 385 -6.91 -19.47 -6.67
CA TYR A 385 -5.90 -19.11 -7.67
C TYR A 385 -4.57 -18.64 -7.08
N ALA A 386 -4.60 -17.85 -6.00
CA ALA A 386 -3.39 -17.38 -5.33
C ALA A 386 -2.57 -18.53 -4.72
N GLN A 387 -3.24 -19.55 -4.17
CA GLN A 387 -2.58 -20.72 -3.58
C GLN A 387 -2.10 -21.68 -4.68
N ALA A 388 -2.92 -21.88 -5.71
CA ALA A 388 -2.55 -22.63 -6.90
C ALA A 388 -1.31 -22.02 -7.57
N GLN A 389 -1.21 -20.69 -7.62
CA GLN A 389 -0.06 -19.99 -8.18
C GLN A 389 1.23 -20.35 -7.43
N LYS A 390 1.21 -20.31 -6.09
CA LYS A 390 2.36 -20.72 -5.25
C LYS A 390 2.82 -22.15 -5.53
N VAL A 391 1.89 -23.05 -5.87
CA VAL A 391 2.21 -24.44 -6.24
C VAL A 391 2.76 -24.51 -7.67
N PHE A 392 2.16 -23.81 -8.63
CA PHE A 392 2.63 -23.80 -10.01
C PHE A 392 3.99 -23.11 -10.17
N ASP A 393 4.32 -22.12 -9.33
CA ASP A 393 5.62 -21.46 -9.35
C ASP A 393 6.77 -22.43 -9.05
N ARG A 394 6.52 -23.49 -8.26
CA ARG A 394 7.51 -24.56 -7.99
C ARG A 394 7.94 -25.31 -9.25
N LEU A 395 7.04 -25.43 -10.23
CA LEU A 395 7.31 -26.14 -11.48
C LEU A 395 8.34 -25.40 -12.35
N GLY A 396 8.50 -24.08 -12.18
CA GLY A 396 9.49 -23.28 -12.89
C GLY A 396 9.50 -23.53 -14.40
N ASN A 397 10.67 -23.91 -14.93
CA ASN A 397 10.85 -24.17 -16.36
C ASN A 397 10.19 -25.47 -16.85
N GLU A 398 9.85 -26.41 -15.96
CA GLU A 398 9.20 -27.68 -16.34
C GLU A 398 7.82 -27.45 -16.95
N ILE A 399 7.18 -26.31 -16.67
CA ILE A 399 5.89 -25.92 -17.28
C ILE A 399 5.99 -25.94 -18.82
N HIS A 400 7.12 -25.54 -19.40
CA HIS A 400 7.30 -25.49 -20.85
C HIS A 400 7.40 -26.87 -21.52
N ARG A 401 7.60 -27.93 -20.75
CA ARG A 401 7.61 -29.32 -21.24
C ARG A 401 6.24 -29.99 -21.13
N MET A 402 5.27 -29.32 -20.51
CA MET A 402 3.92 -29.85 -20.30
C MET A 402 3.07 -29.77 -21.58
N SER A 403 1.94 -30.47 -21.58
CA SER A 403 0.98 -30.38 -22.68
C SER A 403 0.40 -28.96 -22.80
N ALA A 404 0.00 -28.60 -24.03
CA ALA A 404 -0.65 -27.32 -24.31
C ALA A 404 -1.85 -27.04 -23.38
N GLN A 405 -2.61 -28.09 -23.02
CA GLN A 405 -3.75 -27.97 -22.10
C GLN A 405 -3.34 -27.54 -20.69
N TYR A 406 -2.22 -28.06 -20.17
CA TYR A 406 -1.74 -27.70 -18.84
C TYR A 406 -1.06 -26.34 -18.82
N MET A 407 -0.32 -26.00 -19.88
CA MET A 407 0.20 -24.64 -20.04
C MET A 407 -0.93 -23.61 -20.05
N LEU A 408 -2.02 -23.88 -20.78
CA LEU A 408 -3.19 -23.00 -20.83
C LEU A 408 -3.84 -22.82 -19.46
N MET A 409 -4.07 -23.91 -18.74
CA MET A 409 -4.66 -23.86 -17.39
C MET A 409 -3.77 -23.06 -16.40
N ILE A 410 -2.44 -23.22 -16.49
CA ILE A 410 -1.52 -22.45 -15.65
C ILE A 410 -1.52 -20.97 -16.06
N ALA A 411 -1.63 -20.67 -17.37
CA ALA A 411 -1.75 -19.29 -17.85
C ALA A 411 -3.06 -18.63 -17.36
N GLU A 412 -4.17 -19.36 -17.38
CA GLU A 412 -5.44 -18.94 -16.78
C GLU A 412 -5.30 -18.68 -15.27
N ASN A 413 -4.58 -19.54 -14.54
CA ASN A 413 -4.29 -19.29 -13.13
C ASN A 413 -3.43 -18.03 -12.91
N CYS A 414 -2.44 -17.82 -13.77
CA CYS A 414 -1.61 -16.61 -13.74
C CYS A 414 -2.48 -15.36 -13.95
N TYR A 415 -3.43 -15.41 -14.89
CA TYR A 415 -4.39 -14.33 -15.12
C TYR A 415 -5.19 -13.99 -13.86
N HIS A 416 -5.84 -15.00 -13.26
CA HIS A 416 -6.67 -14.79 -12.07
C HIS A 416 -5.89 -14.40 -10.81
N SER A 417 -4.58 -14.64 -10.77
CA SER A 417 -3.70 -14.23 -9.66
C SER A 417 -3.00 -12.88 -9.91
N GLY A 418 -3.28 -12.20 -11.03
CA GLY A 418 -2.68 -10.92 -11.37
C GLY A 418 -1.31 -11.02 -12.05
N ASN A 419 -0.80 -12.22 -12.33
CA ASN A 419 0.49 -12.44 -12.98
C ASN A 419 0.39 -12.34 -14.51
N TYR A 420 -0.10 -11.22 -15.03
CA TYR A 420 -0.48 -11.07 -16.44
C TYR A 420 0.70 -11.25 -17.41
N GLN A 421 1.90 -10.80 -17.04
CA GLN A 421 3.08 -10.97 -17.88
C GLN A 421 3.49 -12.45 -18.00
N LYS A 422 3.48 -13.19 -16.88
CA LYS A 422 3.71 -14.64 -16.88
C LYS A 422 2.62 -15.38 -17.65
N ALA A 423 1.36 -14.92 -17.54
CA ALA A 423 0.25 -15.45 -18.32
C ALA A 423 0.51 -15.28 -19.83
N LYS A 424 0.94 -14.08 -20.25
CA LYS A 424 1.32 -13.75 -21.64
C LYS A 424 2.43 -14.66 -22.15
N GLU A 425 3.52 -14.80 -21.39
CA GLU A 425 4.65 -15.66 -21.75
C GLU A 425 4.25 -17.13 -21.95
N LEU A 426 3.31 -17.62 -21.15
CA LEU A 426 2.80 -18.97 -21.29
C LEU A 426 1.91 -19.10 -22.53
N VAL A 427 0.93 -18.22 -22.75
CA VAL A 427 0.06 -18.32 -23.94
C VAL A 427 0.83 -18.15 -25.24
N ASP A 428 1.85 -17.29 -25.28
CA ASP A 428 2.70 -17.08 -26.47
C ASP A 428 3.48 -18.34 -26.88
N LYS A 429 3.72 -19.26 -25.94
CA LYS A 429 4.44 -20.52 -26.17
C LYS A 429 3.52 -21.70 -26.50
N ILE A 430 2.19 -21.53 -26.40
CA ILE A 430 1.24 -22.62 -26.65
C ILE A 430 1.11 -22.89 -28.15
N THR A 431 1.34 -24.14 -28.55
CA THR A 431 1.02 -24.60 -29.90
C THR A 431 -0.47 -24.92 -30.01
N VAL A 432 -1.25 -23.99 -30.57
CA VAL A 432 -2.73 -24.05 -30.60
C VAL A 432 -3.28 -25.30 -31.28
N SER A 433 -2.58 -25.87 -32.27
CA SER A 433 -2.99 -27.13 -32.93
C SER A 433 -3.03 -28.34 -31.99
N ASN A 434 -2.37 -28.26 -30.83
CA ASN A 434 -2.32 -29.33 -29.84
C ASN A 434 -3.43 -29.20 -28.78
N LEU A 435 -4.30 -28.20 -28.89
CA LEU A 435 -5.47 -28.02 -28.03
C LEU A 435 -6.69 -28.74 -28.62
N ASN A 436 -7.52 -29.31 -27.74
CA ASN A 436 -8.85 -29.76 -28.14
C ASN A 436 -9.79 -28.56 -28.37
N THR A 437 -11.01 -28.79 -28.86
CA THR A 437 -11.98 -27.71 -29.16
C THR A 437 -12.25 -26.80 -27.96
N GLY A 438 -12.44 -27.38 -26.76
CA GLY A 438 -12.67 -26.61 -25.53
C GLY A 438 -11.45 -25.79 -25.10
N GLY A 439 -10.26 -26.39 -25.17
CA GLY A 439 -8.99 -25.72 -24.91
C GLY A 439 -8.70 -24.60 -25.91
N ARG A 440 -9.11 -24.76 -27.17
CA ARG A 440 -8.96 -23.71 -28.18
C ARG A 440 -9.87 -22.51 -27.87
N TYR A 441 -11.12 -22.75 -27.47
CA TYR A 441 -12.01 -21.67 -26.99
C TYR A 441 -11.41 -20.95 -25.77
N GLN A 442 -10.93 -21.70 -24.77
CA GLN A 442 -10.29 -21.12 -23.59
C GLN A 442 -9.04 -20.30 -23.95
N TYR A 443 -8.24 -20.78 -24.90
CA TYR A 443 -7.08 -20.06 -25.42
C TYR A 443 -7.49 -18.72 -26.04
N ASP A 444 -8.55 -18.69 -26.85
CA ASP A 444 -9.05 -17.45 -27.46
C ASP A 444 -9.47 -16.43 -26.39
N ILE A 445 -10.20 -16.88 -25.37
CA ILE A 445 -10.65 -16.03 -24.25
C ILE A 445 -9.46 -15.44 -23.50
N TYR A 446 -8.54 -16.28 -23.01
CA TYR A 446 -7.44 -15.80 -22.16
C TYR A 446 -6.38 -15.04 -22.95
N CYS A 447 -6.08 -15.43 -24.20
CA CYS A 447 -5.21 -14.63 -25.06
C CYS A 447 -5.77 -13.22 -25.26
N SER A 448 -7.10 -13.10 -25.43
CA SER A 448 -7.76 -11.80 -25.61
C SER A 448 -7.76 -10.97 -24.32
N LYS A 449 -8.14 -11.58 -23.18
CA LYS A 449 -8.14 -10.92 -21.86
C LYS A 449 -6.73 -10.45 -21.44
N ILE A 450 -5.72 -11.29 -21.63
CA ILE A 450 -4.31 -10.95 -21.35
C ILE A 450 -3.84 -9.81 -22.27
N ALA A 451 -4.22 -9.84 -23.55
CA ALA A 451 -3.89 -8.75 -24.46
C ALA A 451 -4.56 -7.43 -24.02
N MET A 452 -5.84 -7.46 -23.66
CA MET A 452 -6.59 -6.29 -23.18
C MET A 452 -6.02 -5.68 -21.90
N ILE A 453 -5.71 -6.48 -20.87
CA ILE A 453 -5.18 -5.98 -19.61
C ILE A 453 -3.76 -5.39 -19.76
N LEU A 454 -3.03 -5.83 -20.78
CA LEU A 454 -1.73 -5.29 -21.20
C LEU A 454 -1.84 -4.21 -22.30
N CYS A 455 -3.06 -3.78 -22.62
CA CYS A 455 -3.38 -2.75 -23.62
C CYS A 455 -2.95 -3.07 -25.06
N ASP A 456 -2.80 -4.34 -25.42
CA ASP A 456 -2.62 -4.85 -26.79
C ASP A 456 -3.98 -5.15 -27.45
N TYR A 457 -4.79 -4.10 -27.65
CA TYR A 457 -6.15 -4.24 -28.19
C TYR A 457 -6.17 -4.72 -29.65
N GLU A 458 -5.11 -4.46 -30.42
CA GLU A 458 -4.99 -4.96 -31.79
C GLU A 458 -4.97 -6.48 -31.82
N ARG A 459 -4.09 -7.08 -31.00
CA ARG A 459 -4.02 -8.53 -30.85
C ARG A 459 -5.34 -9.11 -30.32
N ALA A 460 -5.95 -8.45 -29.33
CA ALA A 460 -7.24 -8.90 -28.79
C ALA A 460 -8.33 -8.93 -29.87
N VAL A 461 -8.51 -7.83 -30.62
CA VAL A 461 -9.52 -7.75 -31.70
C VAL A 461 -9.27 -8.79 -32.79
N ALA A 462 -8.01 -9.01 -33.18
CA ALA A 462 -7.66 -10.04 -34.16
C ALA A 462 -8.01 -11.45 -33.66
N GLN A 463 -7.61 -11.79 -32.44
CA GLN A 463 -7.89 -13.10 -31.83
C GLN A 463 -9.39 -13.37 -31.73
N ILE A 464 -10.17 -12.39 -31.26
CA ILE A 464 -11.62 -12.54 -31.09
C ILE A 464 -12.32 -12.69 -32.43
N ARG A 465 -11.87 -11.95 -33.46
CA ARG A 465 -12.41 -12.08 -34.82
C ARG A 465 -12.24 -13.50 -35.35
N ASP A 466 -11.04 -14.06 -35.22
CA ASP A 466 -10.74 -15.43 -35.66
C ASP A 466 -11.48 -16.48 -34.83
N ALA A 467 -11.74 -16.20 -33.54
CA ALA A 467 -12.57 -17.03 -32.69
C ALA A 467 -14.03 -17.06 -33.16
N LEU A 468 -14.62 -15.92 -33.48
CA LEU A 468 -16.03 -15.80 -33.89
C LEU A 468 -16.35 -16.42 -35.26
N LEU A 469 -15.35 -16.80 -36.06
CA LEU A 469 -15.53 -17.55 -37.31
C LEU A 469 -15.85 -19.04 -37.09
N ARG A 470 -15.68 -19.54 -35.86
CA ARG A 470 -15.90 -20.94 -35.49
C ARG A 470 -17.27 -21.13 -34.84
N GLU A 471 -17.77 -22.37 -34.85
CA GLU A 471 -19.00 -22.72 -34.14
C GLU A 471 -18.77 -22.75 -32.63
N HIS A 472 -19.67 -22.12 -31.88
CA HIS A 472 -19.66 -22.00 -30.42
C HIS A 472 -21.08 -22.16 -29.87
N SER A 473 -21.23 -22.52 -28.60
CA SER A 473 -22.52 -22.38 -27.93
C SER A 473 -22.94 -20.90 -27.86
N GLU A 474 -24.23 -20.64 -27.63
CA GLU A 474 -24.75 -19.27 -27.49
C GLU A 474 -24.01 -18.51 -26.38
N GLU A 475 -23.81 -19.13 -25.21
CA GLU A 475 -23.07 -18.54 -24.08
C GLU A 475 -21.62 -18.22 -24.44
N GLN A 476 -20.91 -19.16 -25.07
CA GLN A 476 -19.52 -18.97 -25.50
C GLN A 476 -19.40 -17.84 -26.52
N ARG A 477 -20.34 -17.77 -27.44
CA ARG A 477 -20.42 -16.71 -28.43
C ARG A 477 -20.69 -15.35 -27.77
N VAL A 478 -21.58 -15.28 -26.79
CA VAL A 478 -21.88 -14.03 -26.06
C VAL A 478 -20.66 -13.53 -25.27
N GLU A 479 -19.89 -14.40 -24.61
CA GLU A 479 -18.65 -13.98 -23.93
C GLU A 479 -17.60 -13.48 -24.94
N LEU A 480 -17.41 -14.14 -26.10
CA LEU A 480 -16.54 -13.63 -27.17
C LEU A 480 -17.01 -12.27 -27.70
N ILE A 481 -18.31 -12.09 -27.88
CA ILE A 481 -18.90 -10.82 -28.28
C ILE A 481 -18.64 -9.76 -27.21
N ARG A 482 -18.83 -10.06 -25.92
CA ARG A 482 -18.50 -9.13 -24.83
C ARG A 482 -17.05 -8.66 -24.92
N LEU A 483 -16.09 -9.58 -25.01
CA LEU A 483 -14.68 -9.22 -25.17
C LEU A 483 -14.44 -8.36 -26.40
N LYS A 484 -15.14 -8.65 -27.50
CA LYS A 484 -15.08 -7.83 -28.72
C LYS A 484 -15.59 -6.41 -28.46
N LEU A 485 -16.71 -6.24 -27.75
CA LEU A 485 -17.28 -4.94 -27.44
C LEU A 485 -16.28 -4.10 -26.64
N VAL A 486 -15.71 -4.65 -25.58
CA VAL A 486 -14.71 -3.95 -24.77
C VAL A 486 -13.47 -3.62 -25.60
N ALA A 487 -12.89 -4.62 -26.28
CA ALA A 487 -11.68 -4.42 -27.07
C ALA A 487 -11.90 -3.38 -28.19
N LEU A 488 -13.05 -3.40 -28.89
CA LEU A 488 -13.39 -2.40 -29.90
C LEU A 488 -13.70 -1.03 -29.30
N CYS A 489 -14.31 -0.94 -28.12
CA CYS A 489 -14.58 0.32 -27.43
C CYS A 489 -13.29 1.10 -27.16
N LEU A 490 -12.18 0.37 -26.98
CA LEU A 490 -10.85 0.89 -26.68
C LEU A 490 -9.89 0.78 -27.87
N PHE A 491 -10.33 0.21 -28.99
CA PHE A 491 -9.51 0.17 -30.20
C PHE A 491 -9.66 1.49 -30.96
N PRO A 492 -8.59 2.03 -31.57
CA PRO A 492 -8.68 3.28 -32.33
C PRO A 492 -9.83 3.30 -33.34
N ASN A 493 -10.68 4.32 -33.26
CA ASN A 493 -11.88 4.47 -34.10
C ASN A 493 -12.94 3.36 -33.95
N GLY A 494 -12.90 2.57 -32.88
CA GLY A 494 -13.76 1.40 -32.68
C GLY A 494 -15.06 1.67 -31.91
N TYR A 495 -15.16 2.79 -31.17
CA TYR A 495 -16.30 3.09 -30.29
C TYR A 495 -17.67 3.06 -31.00
N GLU A 496 -17.83 3.72 -32.15
CA GLU A 496 -19.13 3.72 -32.85
C GLU A 496 -19.57 2.32 -33.29
N LYS A 497 -18.62 1.49 -33.72
CA LYS A 497 -18.90 0.10 -34.11
C LYS A 497 -19.28 -0.72 -32.88
N SER A 498 -18.51 -0.58 -31.81
CA SER A 498 -18.80 -1.24 -30.54
C SER A 498 -20.17 -0.85 -29.99
N LYS A 499 -20.51 0.44 -29.97
CA LYS A 499 -21.83 0.92 -29.52
C LYS A 499 -22.98 0.34 -30.36
N LYS A 500 -22.85 0.33 -31.69
CA LYS A 500 -23.89 -0.26 -32.57
C LYS A 500 -24.11 -1.74 -32.27
N GLU A 501 -23.03 -2.48 -32.05
CA GLU A 501 -23.12 -3.89 -31.68
C GLU A 501 -23.72 -4.08 -30.27
N PHE A 502 -23.31 -3.28 -29.29
CA PHE A 502 -23.88 -3.28 -27.94
C PHE A 502 -25.39 -3.02 -27.99
N ASP A 503 -25.83 -1.99 -28.70
CA ASP A 503 -27.25 -1.62 -28.83
C ASP A 503 -28.05 -2.73 -29.52
N SER A 504 -27.45 -3.44 -30.49
CA SER A 504 -28.07 -4.60 -31.13
C SER A 504 -28.29 -5.76 -30.15
N ILE A 505 -27.32 -6.04 -29.29
CA ILE A 505 -27.41 -7.11 -28.28
C ILE A 505 -28.48 -6.76 -27.25
N MET A 506 -28.48 -5.51 -26.75
CA MET A 506 -29.53 -5.07 -25.82
C MET A 506 -30.91 -5.22 -26.46
N LYS A 507 -31.09 -4.85 -27.74
CA LYS A 507 -32.37 -5.02 -28.43
C LYS A 507 -32.80 -6.48 -28.57
N GLU A 508 -31.86 -7.40 -28.74
CA GLU A 508 -32.13 -8.82 -28.95
C GLU A 508 -32.44 -9.58 -27.65
N TYR A 509 -31.73 -9.26 -26.56
CA TYR A 509 -31.73 -10.07 -25.34
C TYR A 509 -32.42 -9.41 -24.13
N ASP A 510 -32.50 -8.08 -24.07
CA ASP A 510 -33.04 -7.37 -22.90
C ASP A 510 -34.53 -7.66 -22.69
N ASN A 511 -34.93 -7.97 -21.45
CA ASN A 511 -36.29 -8.39 -21.09
C ASN A 511 -36.79 -9.67 -21.80
N THR A 512 -35.90 -10.56 -22.21
CA THR A 512 -36.25 -11.88 -22.76
C THR A 512 -35.96 -12.99 -21.76
N GLU A 513 -36.52 -14.18 -21.96
CA GLU A 513 -36.17 -15.37 -21.16
C GLU A 513 -34.67 -15.74 -21.26
N ARG A 514 -33.97 -15.22 -22.26
CA ARG A 514 -32.54 -15.43 -22.52
C ARG A 514 -31.63 -14.34 -21.94
N GLU A 515 -32.19 -13.39 -21.19
CA GLU A 515 -31.48 -12.24 -20.62
C GLU A 515 -30.31 -12.66 -19.70
N ALA A 516 -30.44 -13.80 -19.01
CA ALA A 516 -29.38 -14.34 -18.15
C ALA A 516 -28.05 -14.59 -18.91
N ILE A 517 -28.09 -14.87 -20.22
CA ILE A 517 -26.91 -15.14 -21.05
C ILE A 517 -26.05 -13.87 -21.20
N ILE A 518 -26.67 -12.69 -21.29
CA ILE A 518 -25.98 -11.41 -21.49
C ILE A 518 -25.61 -10.70 -20.19
N ARG A 519 -25.77 -11.35 -19.03
CA ARG A 519 -25.50 -10.79 -17.70
C ARG A 519 -24.16 -10.05 -17.64
N LEU A 520 -23.10 -10.66 -18.18
CA LEU A 520 -21.74 -10.14 -18.18
C LEU A 520 -21.58 -8.84 -18.98
N ILE A 521 -22.45 -8.59 -19.96
CA ILE A 521 -22.39 -7.41 -20.83
C ILE A 521 -22.95 -6.17 -20.10
N TYR A 522 -23.88 -6.35 -19.16
CA TYR A 522 -24.50 -5.22 -18.46
C TYR A 522 -23.51 -4.36 -17.67
N LYS A 523 -22.41 -4.94 -17.18
CA LYS A 523 -21.38 -4.17 -16.46
C LYS A 523 -20.68 -3.13 -17.36
N ASP A 524 -20.63 -3.40 -18.67
CA ASP A 524 -19.98 -2.57 -19.67
C ASP A 524 -20.91 -1.44 -20.16
N ALA A 525 -22.18 -1.40 -19.72
CA ALA A 525 -23.15 -0.37 -20.11
C ALA A 525 -22.68 1.04 -19.77
N VAL A 526 -21.85 1.18 -18.73
CA VAL A 526 -21.29 2.46 -18.27
C VAL A 526 -20.38 3.12 -19.32
N ASP A 527 -19.83 2.35 -20.26
CA ASP A 527 -19.05 2.88 -21.38
C ASP A 527 -19.94 3.56 -22.43
N TYR A 528 -21.11 2.98 -22.72
CA TYR A 528 -21.99 3.39 -23.82
C TYR A 528 -23.14 4.32 -23.40
N TYR A 529 -23.60 4.21 -22.16
CA TYR A 529 -24.77 4.90 -21.62
C TYR A 529 -24.41 5.81 -20.45
N ARG A 530 -25.32 6.74 -20.13
CA ARG A 530 -25.20 7.69 -19.02
C ARG A 530 -26.54 7.76 -18.28
N GLY A 531 -26.51 8.14 -17.01
CA GLY A 531 -27.67 8.42 -16.18
C GLY A 531 -28.61 7.24 -16.04
N SER A 532 -29.90 7.48 -16.28
CA SER A 532 -30.95 6.48 -16.13
C SER A 532 -30.69 5.21 -16.93
N ASP A 533 -30.16 5.32 -18.14
CA ASP A 533 -29.96 4.17 -19.03
C ASP A 533 -28.79 3.32 -18.54
N ALA A 534 -27.71 3.96 -18.07
CA ALA A 534 -26.59 3.25 -17.45
C ALA A 534 -27.05 2.53 -16.19
N PHE A 535 -27.79 3.21 -15.30
CA PHE A 535 -28.31 2.60 -14.09
C PHE A 535 -29.31 1.48 -14.36
N TYR A 536 -30.15 1.59 -15.40
CA TYR A 536 -31.08 0.54 -15.78
C TYR A 536 -30.34 -0.78 -16.07
N TYR A 537 -29.34 -0.73 -16.95
CA TYR A 537 -28.56 -1.90 -17.32
C TYR A 537 -27.68 -2.42 -16.18
N LEU A 538 -26.99 -1.54 -15.47
CA LEU A 538 -26.16 -1.95 -14.33
C LEU A 538 -26.98 -2.62 -13.22
N ASN A 539 -28.17 -2.10 -12.90
CA ASN A 539 -29.04 -2.72 -11.90
C ASN A 539 -29.51 -4.11 -12.33
N LYS A 540 -29.86 -4.31 -13.61
CA LYS A 540 -30.18 -5.64 -14.14
C LYS A 540 -29.03 -6.62 -13.98
N GLY A 541 -27.84 -6.23 -14.44
CA GLY A 541 -26.64 -7.05 -14.28
C GLY A 541 -26.38 -7.42 -12.82
N ARG A 542 -26.54 -6.46 -11.90
CA ARG A 542 -26.33 -6.68 -10.46
C ARG A 542 -27.31 -7.68 -9.88
N VAL A 543 -28.60 -7.58 -10.22
CA VAL A 543 -29.64 -8.52 -9.76
C VAL A 543 -29.38 -9.93 -10.29
N LEU A 544 -29.01 -10.06 -11.56
CA LEU A 544 -28.67 -11.36 -12.16
C LEU A 544 -27.41 -11.96 -11.54
N ALA A 545 -26.41 -11.16 -11.21
CA ALA A 545 -25.20 -11.61 -10.51
C ALA A 545 -25.54 -12.11 -9.10
N GLU A 546 -26.40 -11.39 -8.37
CA GLU A 546 -26.87 -11.79 -7.04
C GLU A 546 -27.68 -13.10 -7.08
N GLN A 547 -28.58 -13.26 -8.04
CA GLN A 547 -29.35 -14.50 -8.25
C GLN A 547 -28.44 -15.70 -8.57
N ALA A 548 -27.38 -15.47 -9.34
CA ALA A 548 -26.38 -16.47 -9.66
C ALA A 548 -25.34 -16.70 -8.54
N LYS A 549 -25.37 -15.90 -7.47
CA LYS A 549 -24.34 -15.85 -6.41
C LYS A 549 -22.93 -15.58 -6.96
N ASP A 550 -22.85 -14.82 -8.04
CA ASP A 550 -21.60 -14.39 -8.66
C ASP A 550 -21.12 -13.08 -8.04
N TRP A 551 -20.35 -13.22 -6.96
CA TRP A 551 -19.89 -12.07 -6.18
C TRP A 551 -18.76 -11.28 -6.85
N ASP A 552 -18.03 -11.86 -7.81
CA ASP A 552 -17.02 -11.14 -8.62
C ASP A 552 -17.72 -10.14 -9.52
N ASP A 553 -18.70 -10.60 -10.31
CA ASP A 553 -19.50 -9.75 -11.19
C ASP A 553 -20.28 -8.71 -10.40
N TRP A 554 -20.90 -9.11 -9.28
CA TRP A 554 -21.65 -8.20 -8.43
C TRP A 554 -20.77 -7.04 -7.95
N ALA A 555 -19.54 -7.32 -7.49
CA ALA A 555 -18.64 -6.30 -6.99
C ALA A 555 -18.18 -5.34 -8.11
N LYS A 556 -17.91 -5.87 -9.30
CA LYS A 556 -17.50 -5.10 -10.49
C LYS A 556 -18.61 -4.19 -11.01
N ILE A 557 -19.84 -4.70 -11.05
CA ILE A 557 -21.01 -3.92 -11.42
C ILE A 557 -21.27 -2.82 -10.38
N THR A 558 -21.18 -3.14 -9.09
CA THR A 558 -21.34 -2.18 -7.98
C THR A 558 -20.31 -1.05 -8.08
N HIS A 559 -19.06 -1.37 -8.41
CA HIS A 559 -18.03 -0.38 -8.70
C HIS A 559 -18.40 0.52 -9.88
N ASN A 560 -18.80 -0.06 -11.02
CA ASN A 560 -19.18 0.70 -12.21
C ASN A 560 -20.43 1.58 -11.98
N MET A 561 -21.34 1.18 -11.09
CA MET A 561 -22.42 2.04 -10.59
C MET A 561 -21.86 3.24 -9.80
N GLY A 562 -20.86 3.00 -8.95
CA GLY A 562 -20.14 4.05 -8.24
C GLY A 562 -19.52 5.08 -9.20
N PHE A 563 -18.95 4.62 -10.30
CA PHE A 563 -18.45 5.51 -11.36
C PHE A 563 -19.57 6.36 -11.99
N GLU A 564 -20.75 5.80 -12.24
CA GLU A 564 -21.86 6.60 -12.77
C GLU A 564 -22.35 7.65 -11.76
N HIS A 565 -22.49 7.29 -10.48
CA HIS A 565 -22.79 8.25 -9.42
C HIS A 565 -21.74 9.36 -9.34
N PHE A 566 -20.44 9.02 -9.50
CA PHE A 566 -19.37 10.01 -9.57
C PHE A 566 -19.56 10.98 -10.74
N ARG A 567 -19.88 10.48 -11.94
CA ARG A 567 -20.14 11.33 -13.12
C ARG A 567 -21.32 12.29 -12.91
N CYS A 568 -22.32 11.87 -12.14
CA CYS A 568 -23.49 12.68 -11.77
C CYS A 568 -23.23 13.68 -10.61
N GLY A 569 -22.02 13.72 -10.06
CA GLY A 569 -21.68 14.59 -8.92
C GLY A 569 -22.14 14.04 -7.55
N GLU A 570 -22.60 12.80 -7.50
CA GLU A 570 -23.12 12.13 -6.29
C GLU A 570 -21.99 11.44 -5.54
N TYR A 571 -20.98 12.20 -5.11
CA TYR A 571 -19.71 11.69 -4.61
C TYR A 571 -19.82 10.80 -3.37
N GLN A 572 -20.73 11.12 -2.44
CA GLN A 572 -20.94 10.30 -1.25
C GLN A 572 -21.48 8.91 -1.61
N ARG A 573 -22.41 8.85 -2.57
CA ARG A 573 -22.96 7.57 -3.03
C ARG A 573 -21.93 6.76 -3.80
N ALA A 574 -21.12 7.42 -4.63
CA ALA A 574 -20.00 6.80 -5.31
C ALA A 574 -19.01 6.17 -4.31
N ARG A 575 -18.66 6.89 -3.24
CA ARG A 575 -17.76 6.42 -2.17
C ARG A 575 -18.27 5.14 -1.52
N GLU A 576 -19.55 5.10 -1.14
CA GLU A 576 -20.18 3.91 -0.54
C GLU A 576 -20.06 2.69 -1.48
N LEU A 577 -20.40 2.86 -2.76
CA LEU A 577 -20.37 1.77 -3.73
C LEU A 577 -18.93 1.28 -4.03
N PHE A 578 -17.96 2.18 -4.07
CA PHE A 578 -16.55 1.79 -4.20
C PHE A 578 -16.06 1.02 -2.96
N GLN A 579 -16.48 1.40 -1.75
CA GLN A 579 -16.15 0.69 -0.51
C GLN A 579 -16.81 -0.69 -0.44
N ASP A 580 -18.09 -0.80 -0.78
CA ASP A 580 -18.83 -2.07 -0.83
C ASP A 580 -18.18 -3.05 -1.82
N SER A 581 -17.82 -2.55 -3.01
CA SER A 581 -17.10 -3.32 -4.02
C SER A 581 -15.73 -3.78 -3.51
N MET A 582 -14.96 -2.87 -2.91
CA MET A 582 -13.62 -3.15 -2.37
C MET A 582 -13.63 -4.26 -1.32
N MET A 583 -14.60 -4.25 -0.40
CA MET A 583 -14.73 -5.30 0.61
C MET A 583 -14.87 -6.70 0.00
N LYS A 584 -15.60 -6.82 -1.12
CA LYS A 584 -15.77 -8.10 -1.82
C LYS A 584 -14.56 -8.47 -2.66
N ILE A 585 -13.99 -7.52 -3.38
CA ILE A 585 -12.81 -7.75 -4.23
C ILE A 585 -11.60 -8.14 -3.39
N GLN A 586 -11.43 -7.54 -2.21
CA GLN A 586 -10.32 -7.88 -1.31
C GLN A 586 -10.32 -9.36 -0.88
N GLU A 587 -11.48 -10.00 -0.80
CA GLU A 587 -11.60 -11.44 -0.49
C GLU A 587 -11.29 -12.32 -1.70
N LEU A 588 -11.70 -11.89 -2.90
CA LEU A 588 -11.66 -12.70 -4.13
C LEU A 588 -10.36 -12.51 -4.93
N LYS A 589 -9.97 -11.25 -5.16
CA LYS A 589 -8.84 -10.83 -6.00
C LYS A 589 -8.19 -9.57 -5.42
N PRO A 590 -7.32 -9.70 -4.39
CA PRO A 590 -6.73 -8.56 -3.70
C PRO A 590 -6.03 -7.54 -4.61
N HIS A 591 -5.42 -7.97 -5.71
CA HIS A 591 -4.74 -7.09 -6.65
C HIS A 591 -5.70 -6.15 -7.41
N GLU A 592 -6.97 -6.52 -7.57
CA GLU A 592 -7.99 -5.67 -8.22
C GLU A 592 -8.52 -4.55 -7.27
N VAL A 593 -8.17 -4.58 -5.98
CA VAL A 593 -8.50 -3.50 -5.01
C VAL A 593 -7.93 -2.14 -5.46
N SER A 594 -6.87 -2.14 -6.27
CA SER A 594 -6.28 -0.92 -6.82
C SER A 594 -7.27 -0.05 -7.60
N TYR A 595 -8.29 -0.66 -8.23
CA TYR A 595 -9.33 0.06 -8.98
C TYR A 595 -10.20 0.90 -8.03
N CYS A 596 -10.73 0.27 -6.98
CA CYS A 596 -11.51 0.94 -5.95
C CYS A 596 -10.70 2.04 -5.25
N LEU A 597 -9.43 1.77 -4.89
CA LEU A 597 -8.57 2.74 -4.21
C LEU A 597 -8.26 3.95 -5.09
N ASN A 598 -7.97 3.74 -6.38
CA ASN A 598 -7.79 4.84 -7.34
C ASN A 598 -9.01 5.75 -7.35
N ASP A 599 -10.20 5.17 -7.42
CA ASP A 599 -11.44 5.93 -7.59
C ASP A 599 -11.87 6.62 -6.29
N LEU A 600 -11.63 6.00 -5.13
CA LEU A 600 -11.76 6.64 -3.82
C LEU A 600 -10.82 7.84 -3.68
N ALA A 601 -9.59 7.73 -4.17
CA ALA A 601 -8.65 8.84 -4.16
C ALA A 601 -9.09 9.99 -5.06
N VAL A 602 -9.70 9.71 -6.22
CA VAL A 602 -10.26 10.74 -7.09
C VAL A 602 -11.39 11.50 -6.37
N ILE A 603 -12.21 10.84 -5.56
CA ILE A 603 -13.20 11.53 -4.71
C ILE A 603 -12.50 12.48 -3.72
N ASP A 604 -11.43 12.02 -3.06
CA ASP A 604 -10.64 12.88 -2.17
C ASP A 604 -10.01 14.08 -2.92
N MET A 605 -9.60 13.91 -4.18
CA MET A 605 -9.12 15.00 -5.03
C MET A 605 -10.22 16.04 -5.31
N VAL A 606 -11.45 15.59 -5.60
CA VAL A 606 -12.61 16.50 -5.78
C VAL A 606 -12.85 17.31 -4.49
N GLU A 607 -12.72 16.67 -3.34
CA GLU A 607 -12.85 17.28 -2.02
C GLU A 607 -11.61 18.07 -1.58
N LYS A 608 -10.59 18.20 -2.45
CA LYS A 608 -9.32 18.90 -2.23
C LYS A 608 -8.49 18.33 -1.06
N ARG A 609 -8.73 17.07 -0.68
CA ARG A 609 -7.97 16.33 0.33
C ARG A 609 -6.80 15.59 -0.32
N TYR A 610 -5.90 16.36 -0.94
CA TYR A 610 -4.82 15.80 -1.76
C TYR A 610 -3.86 14.89 -0.96
N ASP A 611 -3.61 15.18 0.32
CA ASP A 611 -2.77 14.32 1.17
C ASP A 611 -3.38 12.91 1.34
N ASN A 612 -4.70 12.85 1.59
CA ASN A 612 -5.43 11.58 1.67
C ASN A 612 -5.44 10.87 0.31
N ALA A 613 -5.62 11.61 -0.78
CA ALA A 613 -5.59 11.06 -2.13
C ALA A 613 -4.22 10.44 -2.46
N VAL A 614 -3.12 11.12 -2.12
CA VAL A 614 -1.75 10.59 -2.32
C VAL A 614 -1.53 9.31 -1.51
N SER A 615 -1.92 9.29 -0.23
CA SER A 615 -1.81 8.10 0.62
C SER A 615 -2.59 6.92 0.01
N THR A 616 -3.83 7.17 -0.42
CA THR A 616 -4.70 6.15 -1.04
C THR A 616 -4.17 5.67 -2.39
N LEU A 617 -3.63 6.56 -3.23
CA LEU A 617 -3.05 6.19 -4.53
C LEU A 617 -1.75 5.40 -4.39
N ARG A 618 -0.95 5.66 -3.35
CA ARG A 618 0.24 4.85 -3.05
C ARG A 618 -0.14 3.44 -2.64
N GLU A 619 -1.20 3.30 -1.84
CA GLU A 619 -1.77 1.99 -1.53
C GLU A 619 -2.32 1.32 -2.80
N ALA A 620 -3.03 2.06 -3.66
CA ALA A 620 -3.50 1.54 -4.94
C ALA A 620 -2.33 1.02 -5.81
N CYS A 621 -1.23 1.76 -5.88
CA CYS A 621 -0.04 1.38 -6.63
C CYS A 621 0.58 0.08 -6.11
N PHE A 622 0.58 -0.12 -4.79
CA PHE A 622 1.11 -1.32 -4.15
C PHE A 622 0.32 -2.59 -4.53
N TRP A 623 -1.01 -2.49 -4.60
CA TRP A 623 -1.86 -3.63 -4.97
C TRP A 623 -1.91 -3.87 -6.48
N ASN A 624 -1.66 -2.82 -7.28
CA ASN A 624 -1.96 -2.83 -8.69
C ASN A 624 -1.09 -3.80 -9.50
N GLN A 625 -1.75 -4.69 -10.25
CA GLN A 625 -1.11 -5.53 -11.27
C GLN A 625 -1.55 -5.17 -12.71
N SER A 626 -2.56 -4.30 -12.86
CA SER A 626 -3.12 -3.91 -14.16
C SER A 626 -2.30 -2.79 -14.81
N PHE A 627 -1.98 -2.92 -16.09
CA PHE A 627 -1.25 -1.88 -16.83
C PHE A 627 -2.07 -0.59 -16.92
N TYR A 628 -3.35 -0.71 -17.28
CA TYR A 628 -4.26 0.44 -17.44
C TYR A 628 -4.49 1.18 -16.13
N ALA A 629 -4.82 0.46 -15.04
CA ALA A 629 -5.03 1.09 -13.74
C ALA A 629 -3.73 1.71 -13.20
N GLY A 630 -2.57 1.10 -13.47
CA GLY A 630 -1.27 1.69 -13.15
C GLY A 630 -1.04 3.06 -13.79
N LEU A 631 -1.46 3.25 -15.05
CA LEU A 631 -1.40 4.57 -15.71
C LEU A 631 -2.38 5.57 -15.11
N ALA A 632 -3.59 5.14 -14.76
CA ALA A 632 -4.58 5.99 -14.09
C ALA A 632 -4.07 6.49 -12.72
N ILE A 633 -3.52 5.57 -11.91
CA ILE A 633 -2.93 5.88 -10.60
C ILE A 633 -1.79 6.89 -10.76
N LYS A 634 -0.88 6.70 -11.72
CA LYS A 634 0.21 7.65 -12.01
C LYS A 634 -0.32 9.02 -12.44
N GLY A 635 -1.34 9.06 -13.28
CA GLY A 635 -2.00 10.30 -13.71
C GLY A 635 -2.62 11.08 -12.54
N ASN A 636 -3.34 10.38 -11.66
CA ASN A 636 -3.96 10.98 -10.47
C ASN A 636 -2.90 11.42 -9.44
N LEU A 637 -1.82 10.66 -9.25
CA LEU A 637 -0.69 11.04 -8.39
C LEU A 637 0.00 12.30 -8.90
N MET A 638 0.24 12.39 -10.21
CA MET A 638 0.81 13.58 -10.86
C MET A 638 0.00 14.84 -10.54
N LEU A 639 -1.33 14.75 -10.67
CA LEU A 639 -2.23 15.85 -10.35
C LEU A 639 -2.20 16.20 -8.86
N CYS A 640 -2.21 15.22 -7.97
CA CYS A 640 -2.12 15.47 -6.53
C CYS A 640 -0.83 16.20 -6.17
N TYR A 641 0.33 15.74 -6.67
CA TYR A 641 1.60 16.42 -6.46
C TYR A 641 1.62 17.82 -7.03
N HIS A 642 0.97 18.05 -8.17
CA HIS A 642 0.79 19.39 -8.71
C HIS A 642 0.02 20.29 -7.73
N PHE A 643 -1.14 19.85 -7.24
CA PHE A 643 -1.97 20.64 -6.31
C PHE A 643 -1.34 20.83 -4.92
N GLN A 644 -0.45 19.94 -4.50
CA GLN A 644 0.35 20.08 -3.28
C GLN A 644 1.58 21.01 -3.46
N GLY A 645 1.84 21.52 -4.66
CA GLY A 645 3.04 22.33 -4.95
C GLY A 645 4.33 21.51 -5.14
N GLN A 646 4.24 20.19 -5.18
CA GLN A 646 5.37 19.27 -5.42
C GLN A 646 5.72 19.17 -6.91
N HIS A 647 6.00 20.31 -7.54
CA HIS A 647 6.13 20.45 -8.99
C HIS A 647 7.22 19.55 -9.63
N ARG A 648 8.28 19.22 -8.90
CA ARG A 648 9.33 18.31 -9.40
C ARG A 648 8.80 16.89 -9.61
N LEU A 649 8.05 16.36 -8.64
CA LEU A 649 7.45 15.04 -8.75
C LEU A 649 6.37 14.99 -9.83
N ALA A 650 5.51 16.01 -9.87
CA ALA A 650 4.50 16.15 -10.93
C ALA A 650 5.16 16.18 -12.33
N LYS A 651 6.27 16.91 -12.50
CA LYS A 651 7.01 16.95 -13.77
C LYS A 651 7.62 15.59 -14.14
N SER A 652 8.17 14.86 -13.16
CA SER A 652 8.70 13.51 -13.39
C SER A 652 7.61 12.57 -13.90
N LEU A 653 6.47 12.50 -13.20
CA LEU A 653 5.36 11.64 -13.61
C LEU A 653 4.75 12.08 -14.96
N ALA A 654 4.70 13.37 -15.24
CA ALA A 654 4.26 13.88 -16.55
C ALA A 654 5.17 13.41 -17.68
N GLN A 655 6.49 13.35 -17.45
CA GLN A 655 7.45 12.81 -18.41
C GLN A 655 7.25 11.30 -18.57
N ASP A 656 7.17 10.54 -17.48
CA ASP A 656 6.93 9.10 -17.52
C ASP A 656 5.66 8.77 -18.33
N LEU A 657 4.55 9.46 -18.03
CA LEU A 657 3.27 9.34 -18.76
C LEU A 657 3.40 9.68 -20.24
N SER A 658 4.21 10.68 -20.58
CA SER A 658 4.45 11.05 -21.99
C SER A 658 5.32 10.03 -22.72
N ASP A 659 6.30 9.44 -22.04
CA ASP A 659 7.20 8.43 -22.60
C ASP A 659 6.45 7.13 -22.93
N TYR A 660 5.40 6.79 -22.16
CA TYR A 660 4.51 5.66 -22.47
C TYR A 660 3.81 5.77 -23.84
N LEU A 661 3.63 6.99 -24.36
CA LEU A 661 2.97 7.20 -25.64
C LEU A 661 3.90 6.99 -26.85
N VAL A 662 5.22 6.97 -26.64
CA VAL A 662 6.22 6.82 -27.71
C VAL A 662 6.26 5.41 -28.32
N PRO A 663 6.29 4.31 -27.53
CA PRO A 663 6.45 2.96 -28.08
C PRO A 663 5.18 2.34 -28.71
N LEU A 664 4.02 2.98 -28.60
CA LEU A 664 2.74 2.34 -28.95
C LEU A 664 1.94 3.15 -29.99
N PRO A 665 2.21 3.02 -31.30
CA PRO A 665 1.50 3.76 -32.33
C PRO A 665 -0.01 3.42 -32.45
N THR A 666 -0.49 2.37 -31.77
CA THR A 666 -1.87 1.84 -31.84
C THR A 666 -2.60 1.78 -30.49
N VAL A 667 -2.23 2.62 -29.51
CA VAL A 667 -2.97 2.72 -28.24
C VAL A 667 -4.39 3.27 -28.43
N ASP A 668 -5.30 2.81 -27.57
CA ASP A 668 -6.64 3.34 -27.32
C ASP A 668 -6.75 4.88 -27.30
N ASP A 669 -7.76 5.37 -28.01
CA ASP A 669 -8.20 6.77 -28.07
C ASP A 669 -8.43 7.36 -26.65
N LYS A 670 -8.99 6.58 -25.72
CA LYS A 670 -9.27 7.04 -24.35
C LYS A 670 -7.99 7.28 -23.56
N LEU A 671 -6.98 6.39 -23.68
CA LEU A 671 -5.72 6.49 -22.93
C LEU A 671 -4.94 7.74 -23.34
N TYR A 672 -4.79 7.96 -24.66
CA TYR A 672 -4.15 9.15 -25.21
C TYR A 672 -4.78 10.42 -24.67
N LYS A 673 -6.12 10.49 -24.73
CA LYS A 673 -6.87 11.64 -24.25
C LYS A 673 -6.63 11.88 -22.76
N LYS A 674 -6.73 10.86 -21.91
CA LYS A 674 -6.55 11.02 -20.45
C LYS A 674 -5.14 11.49 -20.11
N ILE A 675 -4.11 10.90 -20.73
CA ILE A 675 -2.71 11.30 -20.51
C ILE A 675 -2.47 12.72 -21.00
N TYR A 676 -2.76 13.02 -22.27
CA TYR A 676 -2.50 14.35 -22.83
C TYR A 676 -3.25 15.45 -22.11
N THR A 677 -4.51 15.21 -21.75
CA THR A 677 -5.34 16.21 -21.05
C THR A 677 -4.78 16.52 -19.67
N ASN A 678 -4.42 15.50 -18.89
CA ASN A 678 -3.87 15.70 -17.55
C ASN A 678 -2.47 16.31 -17.56
N VAL A 679 -1.59 15.90 -18.48
CA VAL A 679 -0.27 16.53 -18.65
C VAL A 679 -0.43 17.98 -19.10
N ALA A 680 -1.34 18.27 -20.03
CA ALA A 680 -1.62 19.63 -20.48
C ALA A 680 -2.11 20.53 -19.33
N LEU A 681 -2.97 20.04 -18.44
CA LEU A 681 -3.42 20.78 -17.26
C LEU A 681 -2.26 21.17 -16.35
N VAL A 682 -1.31 20.26 -16.09
CA VAL A 682 -0.09 20.57 -15.32
C VAL A 682 0.76 21.62 -16.03
N TYR A 683 0.86 21.58 -17.36
CA TYR A 683 1.60 22.57 -18.16
C TYR A 683 0.92 23.94 -18.18
N MET A 684 -0.41 23.99 -18.27
CA MET A 684 -1.18 25.23 -18.17
C MET A 684 -0.94 25.93 -16.84
N ALA A 685 -0.86 25.17 -15.75
CA ALA A 685 -0.64 25.69 -14.41
C ALA A 685 0.82 26.06 -14.10
N THR A 686 1.77 25.70 -14.98
CA THR A 686 3.21 26.02 -14.86
C THR A 686 3.70 27.01 -15.93
N ASP A 687 2.78 27.78 -16.51
CA ASP A 687 3.00 28.78 -17.58
C ASP A 687 3.61 28.22 -18.89
N ARG A 688 3.54 26.90 -19.09
CA ARG A 688 3.94 26.21 -20.32
C ARG A 688 2.76 26.06 -21.29
N ARG A 689 2.05 27.18 -21.53
CA ARG A 689 0.79 27.19 -22.29
C ARG A 689 0.92 26.71 -23.74
N SER A 690 2.03 27.02 -24.41
CA SER A 690 2.30 26.56 -25.79
C SER A 690 2.41 25.05 -25.88
N GLU A 691 3.03 24.43 -24.89
CA GLU A 691 3.21 22.98 -24.81
C GLU A 691 1.90 22.27 -24.44
N ALA A 692 1.17 22.80 -23.46
CA ALA A 692 -0.17 22.32 -23.13
C ALA A 692 -1.09 22.32 -24.36
N LYS A 693 -1.07 23.41 -25.11
CA LYS A 693 -1.83 23.57 -26.37
C LYS A 693 -1.41 22.54 -27.42
N ALA A 694 -0.11 22.28 -27.57
CA ALA A 694 0.39 21.27 -28.51
C ALA A 694 -0.10 19.87 -28.14
N LEU A 695 -0.10 19.52 -26.84
CA LEU A 695 -0.62 18.23 -26.36
C LEU A 695 -2.12 18.09 -26.61
N LEU A 696 -2.93 19.09 -26.26
CA LEU A 696 -4.38 19.04 -26.50
C LEU A 696 -4.74 18.96 -27.99
N LYS A 697 -3.95 19.60 -28.86
CA LYS A 697 -4.13 19.46 -30.32
C LYS A 697 -3.87 18.04 -30.83
N ARG A 698 -2.98 17.28 -30.18
CA ARG A 698 -2.76 15.86 -30.50
C ARG A 698 -3.97 14.99 -30.19
N CYS A 699 -4.86 15.41 -29.30
CA CYS A 699 -6.11 14.68 -29.05
C CYS A 699 -7.12 14.78 -30.21
N ILE A 700 -7.08 15.87 -31.01
CA ILE A 700 -8.14 16.19 -31.99
C ILE A 700 -8.48 15.04 -32.97
N PRO A 701 -7.50 14.31 -33.56
CA PRO A 701 -7.81 13.19 -34.44
C PRO A 701 -8.68 12.11 -33.77
N TYR A 702 -8.46 11.87 -32.48
CA TYR A 702 -9.12 10.84 -31.68
C TYR A 702 -10.48 11.28 -31.13
N LEU A 703 -10.74 12.59 -31.02
CA LEU A 703 -12.03 13.09 -30.52
C LEU A 703 -13.19 12.87 -31.49
N LYS A 704 -12.91 12.69 -32.79
CA LYS A 704 -13.94 12.52 -33.82
C LYS A 704 -14.69 11.19 -33.71
N THR A 705 -14.12 10.23 -33.00
CA THR A 705 -14.62 8.86 -32.87
C THR A 705 -15.14 8.54 -31.48
N GLU A 706 -15.14 9.52 -30.57
CA GLU A 706 -15.69 9.39 -29.22
C GLU A 706 -17.11 9.99 -29.11
N SER A 707 -17.75 9.75 -27.96
CA SER A 707 -18.97 10.48 -27.60
C SER A 707 -18.71 11.99 -27.48
N SER A 708 -19.68 12.81 -27.89
CA SER A 708 -19.62 14.28 -27.79
C SER A 708 -19.25 14.75 -26.37
N LEU A 709 -19.84 14.13 -25.35
CA LEU A 709 -19.53 14.40 -23.94
C LEU A 709 -18.07 14.09 -23.58
N SER A 710 -17.49 13.01 -24.10
CA SER A 710 -16.09 12.65 -23.79
C SER A 710 -15.07 13.59 -24.43
N SER A 711 -15.44 14.27 -25.51
CA SER A 711 -14.61 15.27 -26.20
C SER A 711 -14.67 16.68 -25.58
N ALA A 712 -15.73 16.93 -24.79
CA ALA A 712 -16.05 18.22 -24.17
C ALA A 712 -14.86 18.90 -23.47
N ARG A 713 -14.17 18.13 -22.62
CA ARG A 713 -13.08 18.65 -21.79
C ARG A 713 -11.96 19.23 -22.63
N VAL A 714 -11.51 18.48 -23.63
CA VAL A 714 -10.39 18.90 -24.48
C VAL A 714 -10.73 20.18 -25.23
N TYR A 715 -11.94 20.26 -25.80
CA TYR A 715 -12.38 21.48 -26.47
C TYR A 715 -12.48 22.67 -25.52
N HIS A 716 -13.02 22.48 -24.30
CA HIS A 716 -13.06 23.53 -23.29
C HIS A 716 -11.66 24.04 -22.93
N LEU A 717 -10.69 23.15 -22.74
CA LEU A 717 -9.31 23.54 -22.43
C LEU A 717 -8.62 24.24 -23.61
N LEU A 718 -8.89 23.84 -24.84
CA LEU A 718 -8.43 24.54 -26.04
C LEU A 718 -9.02 25.95 -26.14
N GLU A 719 -10.31 26.13 -25.81
CA GLU A 719 -10.96 27.44 -25.73
C GLU A 719 -10.29 28.35 -24.68
N LEU A 720 -9.98 27.82 -23.49
CA LEU A 720 -9.22 28.55 -22.46
C LEU A 720 -7.81 28.96 -22.92
N LEU A 721 -7.25 28.25 -23.90
CA LEU A 721 -5.97 28.55 -24.56
C LEU A 721 -6.13 29.39 -25.85
N GLN A 722 -7.29 30.03 -26.02
CA GLN A 722 -7.63 30.92 -27.13
C GLN A 722 -7.59 30.25 -28.51
N GLU A 723 -7.84 28.94 -28.57
CA GLU A 723 -8.01 28.23 -29.84
C GLU A 723 -9.45 28.32 -30.33
N ARG A 724 -9.61 28.50 -31.65
CA ARG A 724 -10.91 28.50 -32.30
C ARG A 724 -11.40 27.07 -32.46
N VAL A 725 -12.20 26.61 -31.52
CA VAL A 725 -12.84 25.28 -31.53
C VAL A 725 -14.36 25.41 -31.48
N MET A 726 -15.08 24.39 -31.95
CA MET A 726 -16.54 24.36 -31.79
C MET A 726 -16.87 24.08 -30.32
N PRO A 727 -17.61 24.97 -29.63
CA PRO A 727 -17.97 24.74 -28.24
C PRO A 727 -18.89 23.53 -28.17
N GLN A 728 -18.49 22.54 -27.36
CA GLN A 728 -19.37 21.47 -26.93
C GLN A 728 -19.91 21.88 -25.55
N LYS A 729 -21.21 21.67 -25.31
CA LYS A 729 -21.81 21.79 -23.97
C LYS A 729 -22.45 20.44 -23.65
N PRO A 730 -22.35 19.96 -22.40
CA PRO A 730 -23.03 18.74 -22.04
C PRO A 730 -24.53 19.03 -22.07
N VAL A 731 -25.29 18.14 -22.70
CA VAL A 731 -26.73 18.32 -22.86
C VAL A 731 -27.44 18.26 -21.50
N ASP A 732 -26.87 17.51 -20.55
CA ASP A 732 -27.45 17.30 -19.22
C ASP A 732 -26.61 18.03 -18.13
N PRO A 733 -27.24 18.90 -17.32
CA PRO A 733 -26.58 19.62 -16.22
C PRO A 733 -25.84 18.74 -15.21
N ARG A 734 -26.27 17.48 -15.01
CA ARG A 734 -25.69 16.56 -14.02
C ARG A 734 -24.23 16.22 -14.30
N TYR A 735 -23.79 16.29 -15.55
CA TYR A 735 -22.40 15.99 -15.94
C TYR A 735 -21.52 17.22 -16.12
N VAL A 736 -22.05 18.43 -15.92
CA VAL A 736 -21.30 19.68 -16.13
C VAL A 736 -20.06 19.71 -15.23
N ASP A 737 -20.21 19.29 -13.98
CA ASP A 737 -19.10 19.29 -13.02
C ASP A 737 -17.97 18.38 -13.51
N TYR A 738 -18.30 17.12 -13.85
CA TYR A 738 -17.34 16.12 -14.34
C TYR A 738 -16.57 16.59 -15.58
N TYR A 739 -17.26 17.10 -16.61
CA TYR A 739 -16.63 17.42 -17.90
C TYR A 739 -16.01 18.82 -17.98
N TYR A 740 -16.43 19.79 -17.15
CA TYR A 740 -16.02 21.20 -17.31
C TYR A 740 -15.46 21.86 -16.05
N ARG A 741 -16.02 21.60 -14.86
CA ARG A 741 -15.70 22.44 -13.68
C ARG A 741 -14.62 21.87 -12.79
N LEU A 742 -14.36 20.57 -12.83
CA LEU A 742 -13.25 20.00 -12.07
C LEU A 742 -11.92 20.64 -12.53
N PRO A 743 -10.98 20.92 -11.61
CA PRO A 743 -9.71 21.56 -11.96
C PRO A 743 -8.72 20.59 -12.61
N PHE A 744 -9.10 19.32 -12.73
CA PHE A 744 -8.34 18.25 -13.39
C PHE A 744 -9.26 17.43 -14.30
N GLU A 745 -8.71 16.53 -15.13
CA GLU A 745 -9.49 15.53 -15.87
C GLU A 745 -9.53 14.22 -15.05
N PRO A 746 -10.67 13.88 -14.42
CA PRO A 746 -10.74 12.74 -13.50
C PRO A 746 -10.43 11.44 -14.24
N TRP A 747 -9.47 10.67 -13.73
CA TRP A 747 -9.18 9.34 -14.26
C TRP A 747 -9.71 8.26 -13.33
N VAL A 748 -11.02 8.12 -13.34
CA VAL A 748 -11.77 7.04 -12.67
C VAL A 748 -11.72 5.81 -13.58
N VAL A 749 -11.45 4.64 -13.02
CA VAL A 749 -11.34 3.38 -13.78
C VAL A 749 -12.67 2.62 -13.75
N THR A 750 -12.83 1.64 -14.63
CA THR A 750 -14.00 0.76 -14.64
C THR A 750 -13.54 -0.70 -14.78
N PHE A 751 -14.37 -1.61 -14.30
CA PHE A 751 -14.17 -3.05 -14.47
C PHE A 751 -14.73 -3.54 -15.82
N GLY A 752 -14.17 -3.01 -16.91
CA GLY A 752 -14.45 -3.46 -18.27
C GLY A 752 -13.30 -4.25 -18.89
N ASN A 753 -12.05 -3.95 -18.52
CA ASN A 753 -10.84 -4.35 -19.24
C ASN A 753 -10.26 -5.71 -18.78
N GLU A 754 -10.86 -6.31 -17.74
CA GLU A 754 -10.47 -7.58 -17.13
C GLU A 754 -11.30 -8.82 -17.52
#